data_AF-A0A917JQP6-F1
#
_entry.id   AF-A0A917JQP6-F1
#
_cell.length_a   1.000
_cell.length_b   1.000
_cell.length_c   1.000
_cell.angle_alpha   90.00
_cell.angle_beta   90.00
_cell.angle_gamma   90.00
#
_symmetry.space_group_name_H-M   'P 1'
#
loop_
_entity.id
_entity.type
_entity.pdbx_description
1 polymer ?
#
loop_
_entity_poly.entity_id
_entity_poly.type
_entity_poly.pdbx_seq_one_letter_code
_entity_poly.pdbx_strand_id
1 'polypeptide(L)'
;MTVMYIDQADKPSAEALAGVDGESFREFGEKLSGTPSEITIAAHTDETRGKIGDMTPREFAQQFSKKYGSQKPQLKHLYLISCEAGLMVDGQTLAQQIALEMNQQGFTNLEVHAMAAPIEGATGMRVEVVSKEGLGTGGVSARGQVSVFYYESKELEEIDERIAAIDAEILGIYKEGQEMRRKGTDNPDAVNQRQSRIAALEQEQRTLEQQRAQSIAQRIDLVSTTNYKSVMREDQNTFLPTGPKGVVHQDLVSAIGLLQKQRKSLIPQEGEKVKNPGRSLKAIGYIDETIHKLKENPRLDGGEIIDLLRRMKEGENEKGKKHTGTSAFKEYVLNPIIEDLTKKAATRSNNDNFEPRTKRELVIKHLMIQKQYAQSDQFQPKSKLSKQEYIARVQWDIERLQRRSDSDFNPEEWIQSIKDRQDDVYQNAINMKHLETELGASRLPDKLEPRATKAPQSKRSTSNQAASSRLAESQSMFRRSSSSIDESETAPLLSSSQRRSEPKPVTHAPKPLSQTTSLIRVYGKKLRDGSISDDELRTLLTEDTFKKSSQFDNKKPISDNNHRTLDAMRNFVGVIAPSIAPEILHELNDRMLNLADQDKLPKTYLRNNSLAKVMLAYETFHFPDSAEDHYRNNKRLSTLFTDREKIGFQETLISPNVEYFSLQNMKRFYTHAADWLNPSNRTHSFEANGDHLKKELQEFKGDALKTSILKSFKKELDNCDSTDDLKETVTRLKETDEYKTLATGQDRTTRILGLKTSSVKAFEQMIAEKEKELEPANSKRLN
;
A
#
# COMPACT_ATOMS: atom_id res chain seq x y z
N MET A 1 -7.00 0.03 41.20
CA MET A 1 -7.01 0.10 39.73
C MET A 1 -7.33 1.54 39.33
N THR A 2 -6.92 1.99 38.15
CA THR A 2 -7.11 3.38 37.74
C THR A 2 -7.38 3.47 36.25
N VAL A 3 -8.44 4.20 35.87
CA VAL A 3 -8.68 4.62 34.48
C VAL A 3 -8.00 5.97 34.27
N MET A 4 -7.33 6.16 33.14
CA MET A 4 -6.76 7.45 32.76
C MET A 4 -7.26 7.89 31.40
N TYR A 5 -7.30 9.19 31.17
CA TYR A 5 -7.51 9.78 29.86
C TYR A 5 -6.30 10.65 29.48
N ILE A 6 -5.92 10.68 28.21
CA ILE A 6 -4.81 11.51 27.74
C ILE A 6 -5.31 12.93 27.44
N ASP A 7 -6.40 13.03 26.68
CA ASP A 7 -6.93 14.31 26.23
C ASP A 7 -8.30 14.61 26.84
N GLN A 8 -8.65 15.89 26.94
CA GLN A 8 -9.94 16.30 27.53
C GLN A 8 -11.15 15.76 26.75
N ALA A 9 -10.99 15.47 25.47
CA ALA A 9 -12.00 14.80 24.65
C ALA A 9 -12.30 13.37 25.12
N ASP A 10 -11.32 12.69 25.72
CA ASP A 10 -11.41 11.29 26.17
C ASP A 10 -11.93 11.15 27.60
N LYS A 11 -12.01 12.26 28.34
CA LYS A 11 -12.48 12.30 29.73
C LYS A 11 -13.87 11.67 29.94
N PRO A 12 -14.90 11.91 29.09
CA PRO A 12 -16.21 11.29 29.27
C PRO A 12 -16.16 9.75 29.15
N SER A 13 -15.30 9.23 28.28
CA SER A 13 -15.08 7.79 28.12
C SER A 13 -14.41 7.21 29.36
N ALA A 14 -13.35 7.85 29.86
CA ALA A 14 -12.68 7.42 31.09
C ALA A 14 -13.60 7.44 32.31
N GLU A 15 -14.42 8.48 32.46
CA GLU A 15 -15.41 8.58 33.53
C GLU A 15 -16.44 7.44 33.46
N ALA A 16 -16.94 7.13 32.26
CA ALA A 16 -17.92 6.06 32.07
C ALA A 16 -17.33 4.67 32.35
N LEU A 17 -16.10 4.39 31.90
CA LEU A 17 -15.40 3.14 32.20
C LEU A 17 -15.16 2.98 33.69
N ALA A 18 -14.74 4.05 34.36
CA ALA A 18 -14.50 4.03 35.80
C ALA A 18 -15.79 3.78 36.59
N GLY A 19 -16.92 4.32 36.11
CA GLY A 19 -18.24 4.10 36.71
C GLY A 19 -18.69 2.63 36.73
N VAL A 20 -18.31 1.83 35.72
CA VAL A 20 -18.69 0.41 35.63
C VAL A 20 -18.07 -0.42 36.74
N ASP A 21 -16.80 -0.17 37.04
CA ASP A 21 -16.01 -0.95 38.01
C ASP A 21 -15.91 -0.28 39.40
N GLY A 22 -16.56 0.87 39.59
CA GLY A 22 -16.43 1.68 40.82
C GLY A 22 -15.01 2.22 41.02
N GLU A 23 -14.29 2.47 39.94
CA GLU A 23 -12.90 2.93 39.93
C GLU A 23 -12.79 4.46 39.93
N SER A 24 -11.61 4.97 40.25
CA SER A 24 -11.29 6.39 40.02
C SER A 24 -10.72 6.59 38.60
N PHE A 25 -11.10 7.70 37.96
CA PHE A 25 -10.45 8.16 36.72
C PHE A 25 -9.63 9.43 36.95
N ARG A 26 -8.57 9.65 36.16
CA ARG A 26 -7.64 10.79 36.28
C ARG A 26 -7.06 11.19 34.93
N GLU A 27 -6.55 12.42 34.83
CA GLU A 27 -5.80 12.86 33.64
C GLU A 27 -4.42 12.17 33.59
N PHE A 28 -3.96 11.87 32.38
CA PHE A 28 -2.63 11.35 32.14
C PHE A 28 -1.58 12.39 32.56
N GLY A 29 -0.75 12.04 33.54
CA GLY A 29 0.23 12.95 34.15
C GLY A 29 -0.03 13.23 35.64
N GLU A 30 -1.27 13.09 36.13
CA GLU A 30 -1.56 13.25 37.56
C GLU A 30 -0.85 12.19 38.41
N LYS A 31 -0.36 12.56 39.61
CA LYS A 31 0.26 11.60 40.55
C LYS A 31 -0.77 10.56 41.01
N LEU A 32 -0.36 9.30 41.01
CA LEU A 32 -1.16 8.21 41.56
C LEU A 32 -0.98 8.12 43.08
N SER A 33 -2.06 7.85 43.82
CA SER A 33 -2.04 7.64 45.28
C SER A 33 -1.57 6.24 45.69
N GLY A 34 -0.72 5.60 44.88
CA GLY A 34 -0.25 4.23 45.02
C GLY A 34 0.17 3.65 43.67
N THR A 35 0.52 2.37 43.63
CA THR A 35 0.91 1.70 42.40
C THR A 35 -0.10 0.64 42.00
N PRO A 36 -1.01 0.95 41.07
CA PRO A 36 -1.96 -0.02 40.61
C PRO A 36 -1.22 -1.08 39.77
N SER A 37 -1.59 -2.33 39.98
CA SER A 37 -1.14 -3.45 39.16
C SER A 37 -1.78 -3.47 37.77
N GLU A 38 -2.82 -2.65 37.57
CA GLU A 38 -3.59 -2.56 36.34
C GLU A 38 -4.02 -1.12 36.06
N ILE A 39 -3.89 -0.69 34.79
CA ILE A 39 -4.32 0.62 34.31
C ILE A 39 -5.12 0.46 33.02
N THR A 40 -6.22 1.20 32.91
CA THR A 40 -6.93 1.42 31.65
C THR A 40 -6.62 2.82 31.13
N ILE A 41 -6.26 2.95 29.86
CA ILE A 41 -6.08 4.22 29.16
C ILE A 41 -7.22 4.38 28.15
N ALA A 42 -7.99 5.45 28.27
CA ALA A 42 -8.90 5.92 27.24
C ALA A 42 -8.21 7.05 26.46
N ALA A 43 -7.97 6.84 25.17
CA ALA A 43 -7.30 7.81 24.32
C ALA A 43 -7.68 7.60 22.87
N HIS A 44 -7.74 8.66 22.08
CA HIS A 44 -7.80 8.55 20.63
C HIS A 44 -6.43 8.15 20.04
N THR A 45 -6.42 7.63 18.80
CA THR A 45 -5.22 7.51 17.97
C THR A 45 -5.16 8.66 16.98
N ASP A 46 -3.95 8.99 16.54
CA ASP A 46 -3.77 9.95 15.45
C ASP A 46 -4.09 9.31 14.09
N GLU A 47 -4.26 10.14 13.06
CA GLU A 47 -4.58 9.69 11.70
C GLU A 47 -3.49 8.77 11.10
N THR A 48 -2.26 8.87 11.61
CA THR A 48 -1.14 8.01 11.17
C THR A 48 -1.13 6.65 11.86
N ARG A 49 -2.02 6.43 12.85
CA ARG A 49 -2.12 5.21 13.67
C ARG A 49 -0.87 4.91 14.47
N GLY A 50 0.04 5.88 14.55
CA GLY A 50 1.37 5.77 15.12
C GLY A 50 1.47 6.35 16.52
N LYS A 51 0.43 7.02 17.01
CA LYS A 51 0.41 7.71 18.31
C LYS A 51 -0.84 7.40 19.11
N ILE A 52 -0.70 7.52 20.43
CA ILE A 52 -1.80 7.45 21.41
C ILE A 52 -1.96 8.83 22.05
N GLY A 53 -3.10 9.47 21.82
CA GLY A 53 -3.20 10.93 21.85
C GLY A 53 -2.11 11.55 20.96
N ASP A 54 -1.42 12.56 21.48
CA ASP A 54 -0.31 13.21 20.76
C ASP A 54 1.07 12.52 20.92
N MET A 55 1.15 11.41 21.64
CA MET A 55 2.42 10.78 22.01
C MET A 55 2.76 9.57 21.15
N THR A 56 4.02 9.51 20.71
CA THR A 56 4.60 8.27 20.18
C THR A 56 4.67 7.19 21.27
N PRO A 57 4.74 5.89 20.93
CA PRO A 57 4.91 4.79 21.89
C PRO A 57 6.08 5.01 22.85
N ARG A 58 7.20 5.55 22.34
CA ARG A 58 8.40 5.87 23.11
C ARG A 58 8.16 6.99 24.11
N GLU A 59 7.53 8.08 23.69
CA GLU A 59 7.19 9.20 24.58
C GLU A 59 6.21 8.78 25.66
N PHE A 60 5.15 8.05 25.27
CA PHE A 60 4.19 7.46 26.20
C PHE A 60 4.91 6.60 27.25
N ALA A 61 5.77 5.67 26.83
CA ALA A 61 6.50 4.80 27.73
C ALA A 61 7.46 5.57 28.65
N GLN A 62 8.13 6.61 28.16
CA GLN A 62 9.01 7.46 28.97
C GLN A 62 8.24 8.24 30.04
N GLN A 63 7.09 8.82 29.70
CA GLN A 63 6.24 9.51 30.68
C GLN A 63 5.73 8.54 31.75
N PHE A 64 5.31 7.35 31.33
CA PHE A 64 4.85 6.30 32.22
C PHE A 64 5.97 5.81 33.17
N SER A 65 7.17 5.62 32.63
CA SER A 65 8.39 5.23 33.34
C SER A 65 8.76 6.21 34.46
N LYS A 66 8.71 7.53 34.17
CA LYS A 66 8.96 8.59 35.16
C LYS A 66 7.98 8.53 36.34
N LYS A 67 6.74 8.16 36.08
CA LYS A 67 5.67 8.09 37.09
C LYS A 67 5.80 6.89 38.01
N TYR A 68 6.18 5.73 37.47
CA TYR A 68 6.31 4.48 38.23
C TYR A 68 7.66 4.34 38.94
N GLY A 69 8.73 5.00 38.47
CA GLY A 69 10.02 4.98 39.14
C GLY A 69 10.55 3.56 39.37
N SER A 70 10.78 3.18 40.63
CA SER A 70 11.23 1.84 41.02
C SER A 70 10.12 0.78 41.05
N GLN A 71 8.85 1.18 40.93
CA GLN A 71 7.69 0.31 41.08
C GLN A 71 7.19 -0.27 39.74
N LYS A 72 7.92 -0.07 38.64
CA LYS A 72 7.59 -0.60 37.30
C LYS A 72 7.23 -2.09 37.29
N PRO A 73 7.89 -2.99 38.06
CA PRO A 73 7.54 -4.41 38.07
C PRO A 73 6.14 -4.73 38.64
N GLN A 74 5.50 -3.76 39.30
CA GLN A 74 4.17 -3.95 39.89
C GLN A 74 3.04 -3.82 38.87
N LEU A 75 3.25 -3.06 37.78
CA LEU A 75 2.26 -2.97 36.71
C LEU A 75 2.31 -4.25 35.86
N LYS A 76 1.20 -4.96 35.82
CA LYS A 76 1.05 -6.23 35.09
C LYS A 76 0.18 -6.07 33.84
N HIS A 77 -0.84 -5.21 33.90
CA HIS A 77 -1.81 -5.07 32.82
C HIS A 77 -2.02 -3.60 32.44
N LEU A 78 -1.94 -3.32 31.13
CA LEU A 78 -2.27 -2.01 30.55
C LEU A 78 -3.35 -2.21 29.48
N TYR A 79 -4.57 -1.75 29.72
CA TYR A 79 -5.67 -1.81 28.74
C TYR A 79 -5.71 -0.53 27.93
N LEU A 80 -5.68 -0.65 26.61
CA LEU A 80 -5.81 0.46 25.68
C LEU A 80 -7.23 0.48 25.09
N ILE A 81 -8.04 1.42 25.57
CA ILE A 81 -9.36 1.74 25.00
C ILE A 81 -9.14 2.87 24.01
N SER A 82 -8.69 2.49 22.82
CA SER A 82 -8.22 3.40 21.79
C SER A 82 -8.51 2.84 20.42
N CYS A 83 -8.97 3.68 19.50
CA CYS A 83 -9.16 3.32 18.10
C CYS A 83 -7.85 2.74 17.55
N GLU A 84 -7.92 1.77 16.64
CA GLU A 84 -6.75 1.28 15.90
C GLU A 84 -5.57 0.71 16.71
N ALA A 85 -5.63 0.67 18.05
CA ALA A 85 -4.48 0.27 18.87
C ALA A 85 -4.05 -1.18 18.62
N GLY A 86 -5.02 -2.06 18.30
CA GLY A 86 -4.78 -3.43 17.87
C GLY A 86 -4.89 -3.66 16.36
N LEU A 87 -4.90 -2.59 15.54
CA LEU A 87 -4.82 -2.68 14.09
C LEU A 87 -3.36 -2.80 13.65
N MET A 88 -3.07 -3.72 12.72
CA MET A 88 -1.72 -3.95 12.23
C MET A 88 -1.37 -2.94 11.13
N VAL A 89 -0.30 -2.18 11.34
CA VAL A 89 0.24 -1.21 10.38
C VAL A 89 1.72 -1.52 10.21
N ASP A 90 2.17 -1.72 8.97
CA ASP A 90 3.56 -2.07 8.64
C ASP A 90 4.12 -3.28 9.43
N GLY A 91 3.25 -4.25 9.76
CA GLY A 91 3.63 -5.50 10.43
C GLY A 91 3.66 -5.45 11.97
N GLN A 92 3.29 -4.34 12.60
CA GLN A 92 3.12 -4.24 14.05
C GLN A 92 1.85 -3.48 14.42
N THR A 93 1.29 -3.75 15.60
CA THR A 93 0.20 -2.92 16.14
C THR A 93 0.75 -1.82 17.05
N LEU A 94 0.00 -0.73 17.23
CA LEU A 94 0.38 0.32 18.19
C LEU A 94 0.53 -0.26 19.61
N ALA A 95 -0.35 -1.18 20.01
CA ALA A 95 -0.26 -1.88 21.29
C ALA A 95 1.04 -2.69 21.43
N GLN A 96 1.50 -3.34 20.35
CA GLN A 96 2.78 -4.05 20.34
C GLN A 96 3.97 -3.09 20.45
N GLN A 97 3.92 -1.97 19.73
CA GLN A 97 4.96 -0.93 19.82
C GLN A 97 5.05 -0.36 21.24
N ILE A 98 3.90 -0.09 21.88
CA ILE A 98 3.84 0.34 23.28
C ILE A 98 4.39 -0.74 24.20
N ALA A 99 4.04 -2.02 24.00
CA ALA A 99 4.57 -3.13 24.80
C ALA A 99 6.11 -3.19 24.73
N LEU A 100 6.67 -3.06 23.51
CA LEU A 100 8.10 -3.03 23.27
C LEU A 100 8.78 -1.86 23.99
N GLU A 101 8.29 -0.64 23.81
CA GLU A 101 8.87 0.57 24.42
C GLU A 101 8.74 0.54 25.95
N MET A 102 7.62 0.06 26.49
CA MET A 102 7.45 -0.14 27.93
C MET A 102 8.45 -1.16 28.47
N ASN A 103 8.69 -2.26 27.76
CA ASN A 103 9.70 -3.24 28.17
C ASN A 103 11.11 -2.63 28.21
N GLN A 104 11.48 -1.83 27.21
CA GLN A 104 12.75 -1.08 27.20
C GLN A 104 12.88 -0.10 28.37
N GLN A 105 11.75 0.44 28.86
CA GLN A 105 11.71 1.28 30.06
C GLN A 105 11.76 0.50 31.38
N GLY A 106 11.83 -0.83 31.35
CA GLY A 106 11.93 -1.70 32.54
C GLY A 106 10.61 -2.27 33.03
N PHE A 107 9.52 -2.17 32.25
CA PHE A 107 8.25 -2.85 32.55
C PHE A 107 8.27 -4.29 32.02
N THR A 108 9.12 -5.15 32.59
CA THR A 108 9.40 -6.49 32.05
C THR A 108 8.26 -7.49 32.20
N ASN A 109 7.30 -7.22 33.10
CA ASN A 109 6.15 -8.10 33.39
C ASN A 109 4.83 -7.54 32.85
N LEU A 110 4.89 -6.53 31.97
CA LEU A 110 3.71 -5.86 31.47
C LEU A 110 3.12 -6.59 30.27
N GLU A 111 1.82 -6.81 30.33
CA GLU A 111 0.97 -7.20 29.22
C GLU A 111 0.15 -5.98 28.78
N VAL A 112 0.23 -5.67 27.48
CA VAL A 112 -0.57 -4.59 26.88
C VAL A 112 -1.77 -5.24 26.21
N HIS A 113 -2.96 -4.82 26.59
CA HIS A 113 -4.20 -5.36 26.07
C HIS A 113 -4.87 -4.32 25.17
N ALA A 114 -5.21 -4.70 23.94
CA ALA A 114 -5.98 -3.92 22.99
C ALA A 114 -6.90 -4.86 22.21
N MET A 115 -8.05 -4.39 21.73
CA MET A 115 -8.85 -5.24 20.84
C MET A 115 -8.09 -5.43 19.52
N ALA A 116 -7.80 -6.68 19.16
CA ALA A 116 -7.11 -6.97 17.92
C ALA A 116 -8.06 -6.90 16.73
N ALA A 117 -7.64 -6.15 15.70
CA ALA A 117 -8.25 -6.25 14.38
C ALA A 117 -7.76 -7.54 13.70
N PRO A 118 -8.54 -8.09 12.75
CA PRO A 118 -8.01 -9.15 11.91
C PRO A 118 -6.78 -8.70 11.13
N ILE A 119 -5.83 -9.63 10.90
CA ILE A 119 -4.53 -9.34 10.26
C ILE A 119 -4.69 -8.72 8.87
N GLU A 120 -5.75 -9.09 8.15
CA GLU A 120 -5.97 -8.68 6.76
C GLU A 120 -7.30 -7.96 6.58
N GLY A 121 -7.32 -6.98 5.68
CA GLY A 121 -8.53 -6.37 5.13
C GLY A 121 -9.31 -5.42 6.04
N ALA A 122 -8.84 -5.13 7.26
CA ALA A 122 -9.37 -4.05 8.06
C ALA A 122 -8.79 -2.71 7.59
N THR A 123 -9.63 -1.78 7.14
CA THR A 123 -9.15 -0.45 6.73
C THR A 123 -9.08 0.53 7.89
N GLY A 124 -9.88 0.33 8.94
CA GLY A 124 -9.93 1.15 10.15
C GLY A 124 -10.65 0.39 11.27
N MET A 125 -10.27 0.63 12.53
CA MET A 125 -10.88 0.00 13.71
C MET A 125 -11.25 1.06 14.73
N ARG A 126 -12.48 1.01 15.22
CA ARG A 126 -13.03 2.02 16.13
C ARG A 126 -13.46 1.40 17.44
N VAL A 127 -13.18 2.14 18.52
CA VAL A 127 -13.58 1.79 19.88
C VAL A 127 -14.52 2.87 20.38
N GLU A 128 -15.75 2.48 20.68
CA GLU A 128 -16.77 3.37 21.23
C GLU A 128 -17.02 3.03 22.70
N VAL A 129 -17.13 4.07 23.52
CA VAL A 129 -17.51 3.95 24.93
C VAL A 129 -18.81 4.72 25.15
N VAL A 130 -19.82 4.04 25.68
CA VAL A 130 -21.12 4.65 25.98
C VAL A 130 -20.98 5.54 27.21
N SER A 131 -20.86 6.86 27.00
CA SER A 131 -20.64 7.80 28.11
C SER A 131 -21.88 8.10 28.95
N LYS A 132 -23.08 7.90 28.38
CA LYS A 132 -24.38 8.11 29.02
C LYS A 132 -25.32 6.97 28.64
N GLU A 133 -26.14 6.52 29.60
CA GLU A 133 -27.19 5.56 29.31
C GLU A 133 -28.17 6.14 28.28
N GLY A 134 -28.57 5.32 27.32
CA GLY A 134 -29.48 5.74 26.26
C GLY A 134 -29.99 4.59 25.41
N LEU A 135 -31.04 4.86 24.65
CA LEU A 135 -31.51 3.99 23.58
C LEU A 135 -30.52 4.12 22.41
N GLY A 136 -29.58 3.19 22.32
CA GLY A 136 -28.73 3.03 21.15
C GLY A 136 -29.46 2.29 20.03
N THR A 137 -28.84 2.23 18.85
CA THR A 137 -29.36 1.52 17.67
C THR A 137 -29.62 0.02 17.87
N GLY A 138 -29.13 -0.56 18.97
CA GLY A 138 -29.35 -1.96 19.37
C GLY A 138 -30.13 -2.14 20.68
N GLY A 139 -30.78 -1.10 21.21
CA GLY A 139 -31.48 -1.13 22.49
C GLY A 139 -30.80 -0.32 23.59
N VAL A 140 -31.18 -0.56 24.85
CA VAL A 140 -30.62 0.16 26.01
C VAL A 140 -29.14 -0.17 26.13
N SER A 141 -28.29 0.83 25.88
CA SER A 141 -26.84 0.71 26.04
C SER A 141 -26.46 1.18 27.44
N ALA A 142 -25.71 0.33 28.15
CA ALA A 142 -25.28 0.64 29.52
C ALA A 142 -24.13 1.64 29.51
N ARG A 143 -24.10 2.57 30.46
CA ARG A 143 -22.95 3.47 30.64
C ARG A 143 -21.67 2.65 30.86
N GLY A 144 -20.61 3.01 30.16
CA GLY A 144 -19.31 2.33 30.16
C GLY A 144 -19.27 1.04 29.35
N GLN A 145 -20.32 0.71 28.61
CA GLN A 145 -20.27 -0.34 27.59
C GLN A 145 -19.25 0.04 26.52
N VAL A 146 -18.30 -0.87 26.26
CA VAL A 146 -17.29 -0.77 25.22
C VAL A 146 -17.76 -1.56 24.01
N SER A 147 -17.85 -0.89 22.87
CA SER A 147 -18.12 -1.50 21.58
C SER A 147 -16.92 -1.33 20.67
N VAL A 148 -16.44 -2.43 20.09
CA VAL A 148 -15.34 -2.38 19.11
C VAL A 148 -15.81 -3.00 17.81
N PHE A 149 -15.51 -2.32 16.73
CA PHE A 149 -15.83 -2.74 15.37
C PHE A 149 -14.75 -2.25 14.43
N TYR A 150 -14.70 -2.85 13.24
CA TYR A 150 -13.84 -2.38 12.16
C TYR A 150 -14.64 -2.26 10.88
N TYR A 151 -14.07 -1.52 9.94
CA TYR A 151 -14.62 -1.28 8.63
C TYR A 151 -13.89 -2.16 7.60
N GLU A 152 -14.65 -2.84 6.74
CA GLU A 152 -14.10 -3.53 5.56
C GLU A 152 -13.66 -2.54 4.47
N SER A 153 -14.06 -1.26 4.56
CA SER A 153 -13.67 -0.22 3.60
C SER A 153 -13.64 1.16 4.24
N LYS A 154 -12.68 2.00 3.79
CA LYS A 154 -12.55 3.40 4.20
C LYS A 154 -13.80 4.24 3.90
N GLU A 155 -14.48 3.96 2.78
CA GLU A 155 -15.73 4.65 2.41
C GLU A 155 -16.82 4.50 3.50
N LEU A 156 -16.97 3.30 4.06
CA LEU A 156 -17.96 3.06 5.11
C LEU A 156 -17.59 3.74 6.43
N GLU A 157 -16.30 3.83 6.72
CA GLU A 157 -15.75 4.58 7.85
C GLU A 157 -16.09 6.07 7.72
N GLU A 158 -15.79 6.67 6.57
CA GLU A 158 -16.10 8.08 6.26
C GLU A 158 -17.62 8.36 6.34
N ILE A 159 -18.46 7.44 5.87
CA ILE A 159 -19.92 7.55 5.99
C ILE A 159 -20.35 7.57 7.47
N ASP A 160 -19.90 6.61 8.27
CA ASP A 160 -20.27 6.53 9.69
C ASP A 160 -19.72 7.73 10.49
N GLU A 161 -18.52 8.23 10.15
CA GLU A 161 -17.96 9.46 10.71
C GLU A 161 -18.79 10.69 10.36
N ARG A 162 -19.20 10.82 9.10
CA ARG A 162 -20.05 11.93 8.67
C ARG A 162 -21.42 11.90 9.34
N ILE A 163 -22.02 10.72 9.48
CA ILE A 163 -23.27 10.54 10.22
C ILE A 163 -23.09 11.00 11.67
N ALA A 164 -22.03 10.55 12.35
CA ALA A 164 -21.76 10.94 13.73
C ALA A 164 -21.50 12.47 13.87
N ALA A 165 -20.83 13.08 12.90
CA ALA A 165 -20.63 14.53 12.86
C ALA A 165 -21.95 15.30 12.69
N ILE A 166 -22.85 14.81 11.83
CA ILE A 166 -24.19 15.37 11.65
C ILE A 166 -24.99 15.28 12.96
N ASP A 167 -24.98 14.13 13.64
CA ASP A 167 -25.66 13.95 14.93
C ASP A 167 -25.13 14.93 15.99
N ALA A 168 -23.81 15.12 16.04
CA ALA A 168 -23.19 16.08 16.95
C ALA A 168 -23.58 17.52 16.61
N GLU A 169 -23.65 17.90 15.33
CA GLU A 169 -24.08 19.22 14.87
C GLU A 169 -25.54 19.49 15.24
N ILE A 170 -26.44 18.55 14.95
CA ILE A 170 -27.87 18.63 15.32
C ILE A 170 -28.02 18.82 16.84
N LEU A 171 -27.30 18.02 17.65
CA LEU A 171 -27.32 18.16 19.11
C LEU A 171 -26.78 19.53 19.57
N GLY A 172 -25.76 20.05 18.90
CA GLY A 172 -25.23 21.40 19.13
C GLY A 172 -26.29 22.47 18.91
N ILE A 173 -27.00 22.41 17.78
CA ILE A 173 -28.09 23.34 17.43
C ILE A 173 -29.21 23.28 18.48
N TYR A 174 -29.57 22.09 18.97
CA TYR A 174 -30.57 21.95 20.02
C TYR A 174 -30.13 22.60 21.34
N LYS A 175 -28.87 22.40 21.77
CA LYS A 175 -28.33 23.03 22.98
C LYS A 175 -28.31 24.55 22.87
N GLU A 176 -27.87 25.06 21.72
CA GLU A 176 -27.85 26.50 21.43
C GLU A 176 -29.27 27.10 21.52
N GLY A 177 -30.26 26.42 20.94
CA GLY A 177 -31.66 26.80 21.04
C GLY A 177 -32.19 26.80 22.50
N GLN A 178 -31.82 25.81 23.30
CA GLN A 178 -32.19 25.78 24.73
C GLN A 178 -31.57 26.94 25.52
N GLU A 179 -30.31 27.28 25.23
CA GLU A 179 -29.64 28.42 25.86
C GLU A 179 -30.27 29.76 25.48
N MET A 180 -30.59 29.97 24.20
CA MET A 180 -31.28 31.18 23.75
C MET A 180 -32.64 31.35 24.42
N ARG A 181 -33.40 30.26 24.56
CA ARG A 181 -34.68 30.28 25.29
C ARG A 181 -34.49 30.62 26.77
N ARG A 182 -33.46 30.07 27.41
CA ARG A 182 -33.12 30.41 28.81
C ARG A 182 -32.73 31.88 28.98
N LYS A 183 -32.06 32.47 27.98
CA LYS A 183 -31.62 33.88 27.97
C LYS A 183 -32.71 34.86 27.52
N GLY A 184 -33.84 34.39 26.99
CA GLY A 184 -34.89 35.25 26.42
C GLY A 184 -34.48 35.93 25.11
N THR A 185 -33.45 35.41 24.43
CA THR A 185 -32.91 35.97 23.18
C THR A 185 -33.36 35.19 21.94
N ASP A 186 -34.25 34.20 22.10
CA ASP A 186 -34.73 33.35 21.02
C ASP A 186 -35.82 34.06 20.20
N ASN A 187 -35.46 34.62 19.05
CA ASN A 187 -36.40 35.28 18.14
C ASN A 187 -36.92 34.32 17.04
N PRO A 188 -38.08 34.60 16.42
CA PRO A 188 -38.68 33.71 15.42
C PRO A 188 -37.77 33.39 14.23
N ASP A 189 -36.98 34.36 13.75
CA ASP A 189 -36.09 34.17 12.61
C ASP A 189 -34.96 33.18 12.93
N ALA A 190 -34.37 33.29 14.13
CA ALA A 190 -33.34 32.37 14.61
C ALA A 190 -33.89 30.95 14.78
N VAL A 191 -35.13 30.81 15.26
CA VAL A 191 -35.83 29.50 15.32
C VAL A 191 -35.98 28.90 13.92
N ASN A 192 -36.46 29.68 12.95
CA ASN A 192 -36.66 29.23 11.57
C ASN A 192 -35.34 28.82 10.88
N GLN A 193 -34.26 29.57 11.12
CA GLN A 193 -32.93 29.24 10.60
C GLN A 193 -32.42 27.92 11.17
N ARG A 194 -32.51 27.72 12.49
CA ARG A 194 -32.09 26.46 13.12
C ARG A 194 -32.91 25.27 12.64
N GLN A 195 -34.24 25.42 12.50
CA GLN A 195 -35.10 24.37 11.95
C GLN A 195 -34.73 24.03 10.51
N SER A 196 -34.46 25.03 9.67
CA SER A 196 -34.04 24.81 8.29
C SER A 196 -32.69 24.10 8.20
N ARG A 197 -31.74 24.44 9.08
CA ARG A 197 -30.43 23.76 9.16
C ARG A 197 -30.58 22.31 9.61
N ILE A 198 -31.38 22.05 10.65
CA ILE A 198 -31.67 20.67 11.12
C ILE A 198 -32.28 19.84 9.99
N ALA A 199 -33.28 20.37 9.28
CA ALA A 199 -33.92 19.65 8.17
C ALA A 199 -32.93 19.29 7.04
N ALA A 200 -32.00 20.20 6.72
CA ALA A 200 -30.95 19.95 5.74
C ALA A 200 -29.97 18.85 6.19
N LEU A 201 -29.54 18.90 7.46
CA LEU A 201 -28.66 17.88 8.06
C LEU A 201 -29.35 16.51 8.11
N GLU A 202 -30.62 16.44 8.48
CA GLU A 202 -31.41 15.20 8.45
C GLU A 202 -31.57 14.63 7.03
N GLN A 203 -31.67 15.48 6.01
CA GLN A 203 -31.70 15.03 4.62
C GLN A 203 -30.34 14.46 4.17
N GLU A 204 -29.25 15.10 4.54
CA GLU A 204 -27.89 14.60 4.30
C GLU A 204 -27.67 13.25 4.99
N GLN A 205 -28.04 13.14 6.27
CA GLN A 205 -27.97 11.91 7.05
C GLN A 205 -28.75 10.77 6.39
N ARG A 206 -30.00 11.00 5.96
CA ARG A 206 -30.79 10.00 5.23
C ARG A 206 -30.11 9.52 3.94
N THR A 207 -29.42 10.41 3.24
CA THR A 207 -28.67 10.07 2.03
C THR A 207 -27.48 9.17 2.36
N LEU A 208 -26.72 9.52 3.40
CA LEU A 208 -25.59 8.72 3.90
C LEU A 208 -26.06 7.36 4.41
N GLU A 209 -27.20 7.26 5.09
CA GLU A 209 -27.78 5.99 5.54
C GLU A 209 -28.19 5.09 4.36
N GLN A 210 -28.71 5.68 3.27
CA GLN A 210 -28.99 4.93 2.04
C GLN A 210 -27.70 4.41 1.40
N GLN A 211 -26.65 5.22 1.34
CA GLN A 211 -25.33 4.81 0.85
C GLN A 211 -24.75 3.69 1.73
N ARG A 212 -24.82 3.85 3.05
CA ARG A 212 -24.43 2.84 4.04
C ARG A 212 -25.14 1.52 3.81
N ALA A 213 -26.45 1.55 3.55
CA ALA A 213 -27.26 0.35 3.29
C ALA A 213 -26.96 -0.31 1.94
N GLN A 214 -26.51 0.46 0.96
CA GLN A 214 -26.11 -0.03 -0.37
C GLN A 214 -24.67 -0.53 -0.41
N SER A 215 -23.84 -0.16 0.58
CA SER A 215 -22.44 -0.60 0.65
C SER A 215 -22.34 -2.13 0.77
N ILE A 216 -21.48 -2.71 -0.05
CA ILE A 216 -21.11 -4.13 0.04
C ILE A 216 -20.18 -4.35 1.25
N ALA A 217 -19.41 -3.32 1.61
CA ALA A 217 -18.55 -3.36 2.78
C ALA A 217 -19.37 -3.31 4.06
N GLN A 218 -18.89 -4.01 5.08
CA GLN A 218 -19.58 -4.14 6.34
C GLN A 218 -18.81 -3.49 7.48
N ARG A 219 -19.57 -2.91 8.40
CA ARG A 219 -19.13 -2.66 9.77
C ARG A 219 -19.30 -3.97 10.52
N ILE A 220 -18.21 -4.51 11.06
CA ILE A 220 -18.23 -5.78 11.76
C ILE A 220 -17.96 -5.54 13.24
N ASP A 221 -18.98 -5.80 14.06
CA ASP A 221 -18.91 -5.65 15.51
C ASP A 221 -18.09 -6.81 16.12
N LEU A 222 -16.89 -6.51 16.61
CA LEU A 222 -16.02 -7.50 17.27
C LEU A 222 -16.57 -7.86 18.66
N VAL A 223 -16.97 -6.83 19.40
CA VAL A 223 -17.39 -6.95 20.79
C VAL A 223 -18.30 -5.79 21.17
N SER A 224 -19.26 -6.06 22.04
CA SER A 224 -19.98 -5.04 22.79
C SER A 224 -20.24 -5.57 24.19
N THR A 225 -19.59 -4.98 25.20
CA THR A 225 -19.60 -5.50 26.57
C THR A 225 -19.33 -4.41 27.61
N THR A 226 -19.89 -4.54 28.80
CA THR A 226 -19.47 -3.76 29.98
C THR A 226 -18.24 -4.38 30.65
N ASN A 227 -17.99 -5.67 30.47
CA ASN A 227 -16.82 -6.39 31.01
C ASN A 227 -15.69 -6.46 29.96
N TYR A 228 -15.20 -5.30 29.54
CA TYR A 228 -14.20 -5.21 28.47
C TYR A 228 -12.85 -5.83 28.88
N LYS A 229 -12.46 -5.72 30.15
CA LYS A 229 -11.19 -6.26 30.66
C LYS A 229 -11.09 -7.77 30.46
N SER A 230 -12.18 -8.51 30.74
CA SER A 230 -12.20 -9.96 30.53
C SER A 230 -11.95 -10.32 29.07
N VAL A 231 -12.55 -9.60 28.13
CA VAL A 231 -12.39 -9.86 26.69
C VAL A 231 -11.00 -9.45 26.22
N MET A 232 -10.47 -8.32 26.70
CA MET A 232 -9.14 -7.84 26.30
C MET A 232 -7.98 -8.68 26.86
N ARG A 233 -8.20 -9.44 27.94
CA ARG A 233 -7.21 -10.38 28.49
C ARG A 233 -7.08 -11.67 27.68
N GLU A 234 -7.97 -11.92 26.73
CA GLU A 234 -7.84 -13.08 25.85
C GLU A 234 -6.52 -12.96 25.05
N ASP A 235 -5.89 -14.10 24.73
CA ASP A 235 -4.54 -14.12 24.14
C ASP A 235 -4.46 -13.32 22.84
N GLN A 236 -5.52 -13.37 22.01
CA GLN A 236 -5.56 -12.63 20.77
C GLN A 236 -5.63 -11.10 20.93
N ASN A 237 -6.05 -10.61 22.10
CA ASN A 237 -6.14 -9.20 22.43
C ASN A 237 -4.94 -8.74 23.32
N THR A 238 -3.96 -9.62 23.54
CA THR A 238 -2.84 -9.39 24.43
C THR A 238 -1.53 -9.33 23.64
N PHE A 239 -0.81 -8.23 23.81
CA PHE A 239 0.42 -7.88 23.11
C PHE A 239 1.61 -7.87 24.06
N LEU A 240 2.67 -8.55 23.64
CA LEU A 240 3.97 -8.60 24.29
C LEU A 240 5.01 -7.90 23.40
N PRO A 241 6.21 -7.59 23.93
CA PRO A 241 7.31 -7.07 23.11
C PRO A 241 7.68 -7.97 21.92
N THR A 242 7.45 -9.28 22.06
CA THR A 242 7.72 -10.30 21.04
C THR A 242 6.60 -10.44 20.00
N GLY A 243 5.46 -9.75 20.18
CA GLY A 243 4.28 -9.89 19.33
C GLY A 243 3.00 -10.21 20.11
N PRO A 244 1.87 -10.37 19.39
CA PRO A 244 0.61 -10.77 20.01
C PRO A 244 0.67 -12.22 20.52
N LYS A 245 0.00 -12.53 21.63
CA LYS A 245 -0.10 -13.90 22.16
C LYS A 245 -0.99 -14.80 21.29
N GLY A 246 -1.94 -14.20 20.57
CA GLY A 246 -2.84 -14.89 19.64
C GLY A 246 -3.06 -14.09 18.35
N VAL A 247 -3.49 -14.79 17.31
CA VAL A 247 -3.84 -14.22 16.01
C VAL A 247 -5.32 -14.46 15.77
N VAL A 248 -6.02 -13.45 15.24
CA VAL A 248 -7.39 -13.60 14.74
C VAL A 248 -7.38 -13.50 13.22
N HIS A 249 -7.87 -14.53 12.54
CA HIS A 249 -8.02 -14.52 11.09
C HIS A 249 -9.22 -13.66 10.66
N GLN A 250 -9.09 -12.92 9.54
CA GLN A 250 -10.17 -12.10 8.99
C GLN A 250 -11.44 -12.89 8.69
N ASP A 251 -11.30 -14.13 8.25
CA ASP A 251 -12.44 -14.99 7.93
C ASP A 251 -13.24 -15.34 9.18
N LEU A 252 -12.57 -15.53 10.31
CA LEU A 252 -13.23 -15.82 11.57
C LEU A 252 -14.11 -14.65 11.99
N VAL A 253 -13.52 -13.45 11.92
CA VAL A 253 -14.20 -12.22 12.26
C VAL A 253 -15.36 -11.95 11.30
N SER A 254 -15.16 -12.17 10.00
CA SER A 254 -16.20 -12.02 8.98
C SER A 254 -17.35 -12.99 9.22
N ALA A 255 -17.06 -14.25 9.51
CA ALA A 255 -18.07 -15.26 9.83
C ALA A 255 -18.89 -14.87 11.06
N ILE A 256 -18.23 -14.42 12.13
CA ILE A 256 -18.90 -13.93 13.34
C ILE A 256 -19.77 -12.71 13.03
N GLY A 257 -19.27 -11.74 12.25
CA GLY A 257 -20.01 -10.56 11.84
C GLY A 257 -21.28 -10.88 11.05
N LEU A 258 -21.18 -11.78 10.07
CA LEU A 258 -22.33 -12.24 9.29
C LEU A 258 -23.36 -12.96 10.16
N LEU A 259 -22.90 -13.81 11.09
CA LEU A 259 -23.77 -14.48 12.06
C LEU A 259 -24.50 -13.47 12.96
N GLN A 260 -23.80 -12.48 13.49
CA GLN A 260 -24.40 -11.43 14.31
C GLN A 260 -25.41 -10.58 13.52
N LYS A 261 -25.11 -10.25 12.26
CA LYS A 261 -26.05 -9.56 11.37
C LYS A 261 -27.33 -10.37 11.19
N GLN A 262 -27.19 -11.67 10.93
CA GLN A 262 -28.34 -12.55 10.81
C GLN A 262 -29.11 -12.69 12.13
N ARG A 263 -28.41 -12.74 13.27
CA ARG A 263 -29.02 -12.73 14.60
C ARG A 263 -29.88 -11.48 14.81
N LYS A 264 -29.35 -10.29 14.48
CA LYS A 264 -30.09 -9.02 14.58
C LYS A 264 -31.36 -9.05 13.72
N SER A 265 -31.30 -9.59 12.50
CA SER A 265 -32.48 -9.70 11.61
C SER A 265 -33.59 -10.64 12.11
N LEU A 266 -33.27 -11.54 13.06
CA LEU A 266 -34.25 -12.46 13.67
C LEU A 266 -34.93 -11.86 14.90
N ILE A 267 -34.41 -10.76 15.44
CA ILE A 267 -35.01 -10.02 16.54
C ILE A 267 -36.09 -9.10 15.93
N PRO A 268 -37.36 -9.26 16.33
CA PRO A 268 -38.45 -8.43 15.81
C PRO A 268 -38.21 -6.97 16.15
N GLN A 269 -38.50 -6.07 15.20
CA GLN A 269 -38.52 -4.65 15.52
C GLN A 269 -39.71 -4.33 16.43
N GLU A 270 -39.59 -3.28 17.24
CA GLU A 270 -40.64 -2.87 18.16
C GLU A 270 -41.95 -2.60 17.39
N GLY A 271 -43.00 -3.35 17.72
CA GLY A 271 -44.30 -3.28 17.04
C GLY A 271 -44.53 -4.33 15.93
N GLU A 272 -43.53 -5.09 15.50
CA GLU A 272 -43.74 -6.18 14.54
C GLU A 272 -44.31 -7.45 15.20
N LYS A 273 -45.44 -7.94 14.67
CA LYS A 273 -46.00 -9.24 15.06
C LYS A 273 -45.19 -10.37 14.44
N VAL A 274 -44.41 -11.07 15.28
CA VAL A 274 -43.68 -12.28 14.85
C VAL A 274 -44.66 -13.39 14.55
N LYS A 275 -44.70 -13.84 13.29
CA LYS A 275 -45.58 -14.97 12.88
C LYS A 275 -45.22 -16.28 13.61
N ASN A 276 -43.98 -16.44 14.08
CA ASN A 276 -43.54 -17.64 14.81
C ASN A 276 -42.35 -17.38 15.75
N PRO A 277 -42.57 -16.80 16.95
CA PRO A 277 -41.48 -16.41 17.87
C PRO A 277 -40.61 -17.57 18.33
N GLY A 278 -41.19 -18.78 18.47
CA GLY A 278 -40.44 -19.97 18.89
C GLY A 278 -39.40 -20.44 17.88
N ARG A 279 -39.62 -20.21 16.57
CA ARG A 279 -38.61 -20.50 15.54
C ARG A 279 -37.46 -19.50 15.56
N SER A 280 -37.76 -18.20 15.69
CA SER A 280 -36.73 -17.15 15.76
C SER A 280 -35.83 -17.33 16.99
N LEU A 281 -36.40 -17.61 18.17
CA LEU A 281 -35.62 -17.85 19.39
C LEU A 281 -34.68 -19.04 19.27
N LYS A 282 -35.13 -20.15 18.66
CA LYS A 282 -34.26 -21.31 18.41
C LYS A 282 -33.13 -20.98 17.44
N ALA A 283 -33.43 -20.26 16.36
CA ALA A 283 -32.42 -19.83 15.39
C ALA A 283 -31.37 -18.89 16.04
N ILE A 284 -31.80 -17.94 16.87
CA ILE A 284 -30.90 -17.09 17.66
C ILE A 284 -29.99 -17.94 18.55
N GLY A 285 -30.55 -18.93 19.26
CA GLY A 285 -29.75 -19.85 20.10
C GLY A 285 -28.69 -20.62 19.33
N TYR A 286 -29.01 -21.09 18.11
CA TYR A 286 -28.00 -21.75 17.24
C TYR A 286 -26.92 -20.78 16.75
N ILE A 287 -27.29 -19.54 16.42
CA ILE A 287 -26.31 -18.51 16.03
C ILE A 287 -25.37 -18.23 17.20
N ASP A 288 -25.92 -18.05 18.41
CA ASP A 288 -25.13 -17.78 19.61
C ASP A 288 -24.16 -18.93 19.92
N GLU A 289 -24.60 -20.19 19.80
CA GLU A 289 -23.73 -21.37 19.92
C GLU A 289 -22.64 -21.39 18.84
N THR A 290 -22.97 -21.03 17.60
CA THR A 290 -22.01 -20.99 16.48
C THR A 290 -20.94 -19.93 16.70
N ILE A 291 -21.35 -18.72 17.09
CA ILE A 291 -20.43 -17.63 17.44
C ILE A 291 -19.54 -18.05 18.60
N HIS A 292 -20.09 -18.71 19.61
CA HIS A 292 -19.31 -19.18 20.76
C HIS A 292 -18.20 -20.16 20.33
N LYS A 293 -18.53 -21.18 19.52
CA LYS A 293 -17.53 -22.14 19.01
C LYS A 293 -16.45 -21.50 18.15
N LEU A 294 -16.84 -20.54 17.32
CA LEU A 294 -15.88 -19.76 16.52
C LEU A 294 -14.92 -18.97 17.44
N LYS A 295 -15.44 -18.33 18.49
CA LYS A 295 -14.62 -17.59 19.46
C LYS A 295 -13.69 -18.48 20.29
N GLU A 296 -14.10 -19.71 20.61
CA GLU A 296 -13.24 -20.68 21.30
C GLU A 296 -12.04 -21.15 20.46
N ASN A 297 -12.10 -20.95 19.14
CA ASN A 297 -11.07 -21.38 18.21
C ASN A 297 -10.55 -20.19 17.37
N PRO A 298 -9.85 -19.22 17.96
CA PRO A 298 -9.43 -17.98 17.28
C PRO A 298 -8.46 -18.21 16.10
N ARG A 299 -7.87 -19.41 16.03
CA ARG A 299 -6.88 -19.82 15.04
C ARG A 299 -7.47 -20.50 13.80
N LEU A 300 -8.80 -20.66 13.71
CA LEU A 300 -9.40 -21.29 12.54
C LEU A 300 -9.12 -20.46 11.28
N ASP A 301 -8.59 -21.12 10.26
CA ASP A 301 -8.48 -20.52 8.93
C ASP A 301 -9.82 -20.53 8.17
N GLY A 302 -9.88 -19.86 7.01
CA GLY A 302 -11.10 -19.78 6.21
C GLY A 302 -11.70 -21.14 5.82
N GLY A 303 -10.87 -22.15 5.55
CA GLY A 303 -11.32 -23.50 5.23
C GLY A 303 -11.89 -24.21 6.46
N GLU A 304 -11.20 -24.13 7.59
CA GLU A 304 -11.65 -24.74 8.86
C GLU A 304 -12.95 -24.11 9.37
N ILE A 305 -13.14 -22.81 9.18
CA ILE A 305 -14.39 -22.11 9.48
C ILE A 305 -15.52 -22.65 8.60
N ILE A 306 -15.30 -22.74 7.28
CA ILE A 306 -16.29 -23.27 6.35
C ILE A 306 -16.69 -24.70 6.75
N ASP A 307 -15.73 -25.54 7.11
CA ASP A 307 -15.99 -26.92 7.50
C ASP A 307 -16.69 -27.02 8.87
N LEU A 308 -16.38 -26.15 9.82
CA LEU A 308 -17.13 -26.03 11.07
C LEU A 308 -18.58 -25.64 10.80
N LEU A 309 -18.82 -24.61 9.97
CA LEU A 309 -20.16 -24.16 9.61
C LEU A 309 -20.94 -25.24 8.85
N ARG A 310 -20.28 -26.02 7.98
CA ARG A 310 -20.89 -27.18 7.28
C ARG A 310 -21.29 -28.30 8.26
N ARG A 311 -20.42 -28.69 9.19
CA ARG A 311 -20.75 -29.71 10.21
C ARG A 311 -21.94 -29.27 11.08
N MET A 312 -21.96 -27.99 11.48
CA MET A 312 -23.09 -27.41 12.21
C MET A 312 -24.38 -27.40 11.36
N LYS A 313 -24.27 -27.10 10.06
CA LYS A 313 -25.37 -27.22 9.11
C LYS A 313 -25.87 -28.67 8.99
N GLU A 314 -25.01 -29.67 9.02
CA GLU A 314 -25.41 -31.08 8.95
C GLU A 314 -26.05 -31.56 10.26
N GLY A 315 -25.84 -30.83 11.36
CA GLY A 315 -26.35 -31.17 12.68
C GLY A 315 -25.52 -32.25 13.35
N GLU A 316 -24.27 -32.41 12.93
CA GLU A 316 -23.30 -33.27 13.60
C GLU A 316 -22.75 -32.51 14.81
N ASN A 317 -23.00 -33.04 16.01
CA ASN A 317 -22.19 -32.66 17.16
C ASN A 317 -20.88 -33.46 17.16
N GLU A 318 -19.93 -33.08 18.02
CA GLU A 318 -18.63 -33.78 18.17
C GLU A 318 -18.77 -35.27 18.52
N LYS A 319 -19.97 -35.70 18.93
CA LYS A 319 -20.31 -37.10 19.25
C LYS A 319 -21.08 -37.81 18.13
N GLY A 320 -21.18 -37.22 16.94
CA GLY A 320 -21.86 -37.80 15.77
C GLY A 320 -23.39 -37.96 15.88
N LYS A 321 -24.04 -37.34 16.89
CA LYS A 321 -25.49 -37.40 17.03
C LYS A 321 -26.15 -36.31 16.19
N LYS A 322 -27.09 -36.71 15.31
CA LYS A 322 -27.89 -35.80 14.47
C LYS A 322 -28.86 -34.99 15.32
N HIS A 323 -28.69 -33.67 15.38
CA HIS A 323 -29.73 -32.76 15.87
C HIS A 323 -30.74 -32.44 14.77
N THR A 324 -32.04 -32.58 15.09
CA THR A 324 -33.16 -32.09 14.28
C THR A 324 -33.31 -30.57 14.42
N GLY A 325 -32.25 -29.83 14.08
CA GLY A 325 -32.35 -28.39 13.88
C GLY A 325 -33.32 -28.08 12.74
N THR A 326 -34.04 -26.96 12.83
CA THR A 326 -35.00 -26.53 11.81
C THR A 326 -34.27 -26.34 10.48
N SER A 327 -34.71 -27.01 9.40
CA SER A 327 -34.07 -26.91 8.07
C SER A 327 -33.90 -25.46 7.60
N ALA A 328 -34.82 -24.58 8.01
CA ALA A 328 -34.78 -23.15 7.76
C ALA A 328 -33.51 -22.45 8.31
N PHE A 329 -33.00 -22.84 9.49
CA PHE A 329 -31.76 -22.24 10.00
C PHE A 329 -30.56 -22.61 9.10
N LYS A 330 -30.47 -23.90 8.78
CA LYS A 330 -29.41 -24.48 7.94
C LYS A 330 -29.39 -23.84 6.55
N GLU A 331 -30.56 -23.62 5.98
CA GLU A 331 -30.71 -23.16 4.61
C GLU A 331 -30.64 -21.63 4.47
N TYR A 332 -31.25 -20.87 5.37
CA TYR A 332 -31.34 -19.41 5.25
C TYR A 332 -30.29 -18.62 6.05
N VAL A 333 -29.60 -19.25 7.02
CA VAL A 333 -28.56 -18.57 7.82
C VAL A 333 -27.17 -19.05 7.45
N LEU A 334 -26.91 -20.36 7.47
CA LEU A 334 -25.54 -20.86 7.28
C LEU A 334 -25.11 -20.88 5.81
N ASN A 335 -26.00 -21.17 4.86
CA ASN A 335 -25.62 -21.22 3.44
C ASN A 335 -25.08 -19.89 2.90
N PRO A 336 -25.75 -18.74 3.09
CA PRO A 336 -25.23 -17.47 2.58
C PRO A 336 -23.84 -17.14 3.14
N ILE A 337 -23.60 -17.49 4.41
CA ILE A 337 -22.30 -17.28 5.09
C ILE A 337 -21.24 -18.19 4.50
N ILE A 338 -21.55 -19.48 4.34
CA ILE A 338 -20.63 -20.45 3.71
C ILE A 338 -20.31 -20.04 2.27
N GLU A 339 -21.30 -19.59 1.49
CA GLU A 339 -21.11 -19.14 0.12
C GLU A 339 -20.25 -17.87 0.04
N ASP A 340 -20.50 -16.88 0.91
CA ASP A 340 -19.70 -15.65 0.98
C ASP A 340 -18.24 -15.95 1.34
N LEU A 341 -18.01 -16.74 2.40
CA LEU A 341 -16.67 -17.15 2.80
C LEU A 341 -15.98 -17.98 1.72
N THR A 342 -16.70 -18.88 1.04
CA THR A 342 -16.14 -19.67 -0.07
C THR A 342 -15.74 -18.78 -1.23
N LYS A 343 -16.57 -17.77 -1.57
CA LYS A 343 -16.28 -16.81 -2.63
C LYS A 343 -15.10 -15.90 -2.27
N LYS A 344 -15.03 -15.42 -1.02
CA LYS A 344 -13.90 -14.64 -0.50
C LYS A 344 -12.62 -15.47 -0.55
N ALA A 345 -12.64 -16.71 -0.06
CA ALA A 345 -11.52 -17.63 -0.13
C ALA A 345 -11.07 -17.93 -1.58
N ALA A 346 -12.00 -18.12 -2.52
CA ALA A 346 -11.68 -18.30 -3.93
C ALA A 346 -11.08 -17.05 -4.58
N THR A 347 -11.55 -15.86 -4.19
CA THR A 347 -11.03 -14.58 -4.68
C THR A 347 -9.62 -14.34 -4.15
N ARG A 348 -9.37 -14.63 -2.87
CA ARG A 348 -8.02 -14.57 -2.28
C ARG A 348 -7.10 -15.60 -2.93
N SER A 349 -7.51 -16.85 -3.09
CA SER A 349 -6.70 -17.85 -3.81
C SER A 349 -6.32 -17.45 -5.24
N ASN A 350 -7.09 -16.58 -5.91
CA ASN A 350 -6.77 -16.05 -7.24
C ASN A 350 -5.95 -14.75 -7.19
N ASN A 351 -6.02 -13.98 -6.11
CA ASN A 351 -5.28 -12.73 -5.89
C ASN A 351 -4.03 -12.90 -5.00
N ASP A 352 -3.87 -14.04 -4.33
CA ASP A 352 -2.76 -14.38 -3.44
C ASP A 352 -1.53 -14.74 -4.29
N ASN A 353 -1.01 -13.73 -4.95
CA ASN A 353 0.42 -13.46 -4.89
C ASN A 353 0.79 -13.17 -3.43
N PHE A 354 0.72 -14.19 -2.56
CA PHE A 354 1.45 -14.19 -1.30
C PHE A 354 2.93 -14.03 -1.69
N GLU A 355 3.43 -12.79 -1.73
CA GLU A 355 4.84 -12.53 -1.96
C GLU A 355 5.57 -13.02 -0.71
N PRO A 356 6.31 -14.12 -0.82
CA PRO A 356 6.97 -14.69 0.34
C PRO A 356 8.04 -13.70 0.84
N ARG A 357 7.94 -13.32 2.11
CA ARG A 357 8.85 -12.35 2.73
C ARG A 357 10.20 -12.99 3.04
N THR A 358 10.23 -14.32 3.15
CA THR A 358 11.47 -15.09 3.34
C THR A 358 11.61 -16.21 2.32
N LYS A 359 12.85 -16.64 2.10
CA LYS A 359 13.15 -17.80 1.24
C LYS A 359 12.45 -19.07 1.73
N ARG A 360 12.22 -19.21 3.05
CA ARG A 360 11.48 -20.33 3.66
C ARG A 360 10.01 -20.30 3.26
N GLU A 361 9.38 -19.13 3.35
CA GLU A 361 7.98 -18.94 2.96
C GLU A 361 7.76 -19.22 1.47
N LEU A 362 8.72 -18.84 0.61
CA LEU A 362 8.64 -19.14 -0.82
C LEU A 362 8.61 -20.63 -1.09
N VAL A 363 9.42 -21.39 -0.34
CA VAL A 363 9.50 -22.85 -0.44
C VAL A 363 8.24 -23.51 0.12
N ILE A 364 7.72 -23.03 1.26
CA ILE A 364 6.44 -23.50 1.82
C ILE A 364 5.30 -23.26 0.81
N LYS A 365 5.23 -22.08 0.20
CA LYS A 365 4.24 -21.75 -0.83
C LYS A 365 4.30 -22.72 -2.01
N HIS A 366 5.51 -22.99 -2.52
CA HIS A 366 5.71 -23.96 -3.60
C HIS A 366 5.25 -25.37 -3.22
N LEU A 367 5.54 -25.84 -1.99
CA LEU A 367 5.08 -27.14 -1.50
C LEU A 367 3.56 -27.20 -1.35
N MET A 368 2.91 -26.11 -0.94
CA MET A 368 1.45 -26.04 -0.86
C MET A 368 0.79 -26.18 -2.25
N ILE A 369 1.35 -25.51 -3.27
CA ILE A 369 0.91 -25.65 -4.67
C ILE A 369 1.09 -27.10 -5.14
N GLN A 370 2.22 -27.75 -4.81
CA GLN A 370 2.44 -29.15 -5.15
C GLN A 370 1.47 -30.09 -4.46
N LYS A 371 1.16 -29.86 -3.18
CA LYS A 371 0.16 -30.65 -2.44
C LYS A 371 -1.22 -30.53 -3.09
N GLN A 372 -1.63 -29.32 -3.46
CA GLN A 372 -2.90 -29.06 -4.13
C GLN A 372 -2.97 -29.73 -5.51
N TYR A 373 -1.89 -29.64 -6.31
CA TYR A 373 -1.80 -30.35 -7.57
C TYR A 373 -1.88 -31.87 -7.37
N ALA A 374 -1.18 -32.40 -6.35
CA ALA A 374 -1.20 -33.82 -6.03
C ALA A 374 -2.54 -34.33 -5.51
N GLN A 375 -3.41 -33.45 -4.99
CA GLN A 375 -4.79 -33.80 -4.62
C GLN A 375 -5.70 -33.89 -5.85
N SER A 376 -5.38 -33.20 -6.95
CA SER A 376 -6.18 -33.23 -8.18
C SER A 376 -6.24 -34.63 -8.84
N ASP A 377 -7.30 -34.89 -9.59
CA ASP A 377 -7.48 -36.16 -10.32
C ASP A 377 -6.50 -36.33 -11.49
N GLN A 378 -5.87 -35.23 -11.91
CA GLN A 378 -4.89 -35.21 -13.00
C GLN A 378 -3.49 -35.67 -12.55
N PHE A 379 -3.25 -35.76 -11.24
CA PHE A 379 -1.95 -36.16 -10.71
C PHE A 379 -1.77 -37.68 -10.73
N GLN A 380 -0.78 -38.13 -11.48
CA GLN A 380 -0.31 -39.51 -11.52
C GLN A 380 1.16 -39.53 -11.09
N PRO A 381 1.49 -40.00 -9.87
CA PRO A 381 2.87 -40.04 -9.42
C PRO A 381 3.68 -41.01 -10.30
N LYS A 382 4.86 -40.57 -10.75
CA LYS A 382 5.78 -41.42 -11.53
C LYS A 382 6.61 -42.37 -10.65
N SER A 383 6.59 -42.16 -9.33
CA SER A 383 7.32 -42.96 -8.34
C SER A 383 6.59 -44.24 -7.96
N LYS A 384 7.28 -45.08 -7.18
CA LYS A 384 6.66 -46.19 -6.45
C LYS A 384 5.72 -45.75 -5.33
N LEU A 385 5.60 -44.44 -5.04
CA LEU A 385 4.71 -43.92 -4.01
C LEU A 385 3.29 -43.84 -4.56
N SER A 386 2.32 -44.29 -3.77
CA SER A 386 0.92 -43.99 -4.00
C SER A 386 0.66 -42.48 -3.91
N LYS A 387 -0.45 -42.02 -4.53
CA LYS A 387 -0.93 -40.63 -4.44
C LYS A 387 -1.02 -40.15 -2.98
N GLN A 388 -1.46 -41.01 -2.07
CA GLN A 388 -1.59 -40.67 -0.64
C GLN A 388 -0.23 -40.53 0.05
N GLU A 389 0.72 -41.42 -0.24
CA GLU A 389 2.08 -41.33 0.32
C GLU A 389 2.80 -40.05 -0.17
N TYR A 390 2.58 -39.66 -1.43
CA TYR A 390 3.09 -38.41 -1.98
C TYR A 390 2.54 -37.20 -1.22
N ILE A 391 1.21 -37.12 -1.03
CA ILE A 391 0.57 -36.01 -0.31
C ILE A 391 1.07 -35.95 1.13
N ALA A 392 1.16 -37.09 1.82
CA ALA A 392 1.66 -37.16 3.18
C ALA A 392 3.13 -36.69 3.29
N ARG A 393 3.94 -36.98 2.27
CA ARG A 393 5.34 -36.55 2.23
C ARG A 393 5.50 -35.05 2.03
N VAL A 394 4.76 -34.46 1.09
CA VAL A 394 4.77 -32.99 0.88
C VAL A 394 4.29 -32.28 2.13
N GLN A 395 3.25 -32.80 2.80
CA GLN A 395 2.77 -32.30 4.08
C GLN A 395 3.86 -32.35 5.17
N TRP A 396 4.61 -33.45 5.27
CA TRP A 396 5.71 -33.58 6.22
C TRP A 396 6.84 -32.55 5.98
N ASP A 397 7.18 -32.28 4.73
CA ASP A 397 8.20 -31.26 4.38
C ASP A 397 7.69 -29.83 4.72
N ILE A 398 6.40 -29.53 4.53
CA ILE A 398 5.77 -28.27 4.98
C ILE A 398 5.91 -28.10 6.49
N GLU A 399 5.49 -29.11 7.27
CA GLU A 399 5.55 -29.06 8.73
C GLU A 399 7.00 -28.98 9.26
N ARG A 400 7.94 -29.65 8.58
CA ARG A 400 9.36 -29.57 8.91
C ARG A 400 9.90 -28.16 8.72
N LEU A 401 9.49 -27.45 7.65
CA LEU A 401 9.89 -26.07 7.40
C LEU A 401 9.24 -25.09 8.37
N GLN A 402 7.95 -25.28 8.68
CA GLN A 402 7.23 -24.45 9.66
C GLN A 402 7.85 -24.52 11.07
N ARG A 403 8.50 -25.64 11.42
CA ARG A 403 9.21 -25.80 12.71
C ARG A 403 10.61 -25.19 12.77
N ARG A 404 11.20 -24.75 11.65
CA ARG A 404 12.54 -24.15 11.61
C ARG A 404 12.45 -22.63 11.69
N SER A 405 13.40 -22.00 12.39
CA SER A 405 13.57 -20.54 12.32
C SER A 405 14.07 -20.13 10.92
N ASP A 406 13.82 -18.88 10.49
CA ASP A 406 14.35 -18.38 9.21
C ASP A 406 15.88 -18.33 9.19
N SER A 407 16.54 -18.11 10.34
CA SER A 407 18.01 -18.12 10.45
C SER A 407 18.63 -19.50 10.26
N ASP A 408 17.87 -20.58 10.49
CA ASP A 408 18.34 -21.96 10.33
C ASP A 408 17.95 -22.58 8.97
N PHE A 409 17.31 -21.79 8.10
CA PHE A 409 16.88 -22.24 6.79
C PHE A 409 17.93 -21.94 5.72
N ASN A 410 18.69 -22.97 5.33
CA ASN A 410 19.55 -22.93 4.14
C ASN A 410 18.78 -23.51 2.92
N PRO A 411 18.42 -22.68 1.92
CA PRO A 411 17.68 -23.13 0.75
C PRO A 411 18.46 -24.14 -0.10
N GLU A 412 19.79 -24.00 -0.16
CA GLU A 412 20.66 -24.84 -0.99
C GLU A 412 20.78 -26.25 -0.42
N GLU A 413 20.99 -26.36 0.90
CA GLU A 413 20.98 -27.66 1.60
C GLU A 413 19.63 -28.36 1.50
N TRP A 414 18.53 -27.59 1.55
CA TRP A 414 17.19 -28.15 1.42
C TRP A 414 16.94 -28.67 -0.01
N ILE A 415 17.29 -27.88 -1.04
CA ILE A 415 17.25 -28.29 -2.45
C ILE A 415 18.12 -29.53 -2.67
N GLN A 416 19.32 -29.58 -2.09
CA GLN A 416 20.22 -30.72 -2.24
C GLN A 416 19.69 -31.97 -1.51
N SER A 417 19.18 -31.82 -0.27
CA SER A 417 18.53 -32.90 0.48
C SER A 417 17.34 -33.48 -0.27
N ILE A 418 16.70 -32.71 -1.14
CA ILE A 418 15.64 -33.15 -2.01
C ILE A 418 16.17 -33.89 -3.23
N LYS A 419 17.19 -33.33 -3.91
CA LYS A 419 17.82 -33.95 -5.09
C LYS A 419 18.39 -35.32 -4.74
N ASP A 420 19.00 -35.44 -3.56
CA ASP A 420 19.62 -36.67 -3.05
C ASP A 420 18.61 -37.78 -2.75
N ARG A 421 17.34 -37.43 -2.47
CA ARG A 421 16.28 -38.41 -2.19
C ARG A 421 15.73 -39.10 -3.45
N GLN A 422 16.16 -38.69 -4.65
CA GLN A 422 15.64 -39.17 -5.94
C GLN A 422 14.10 -39.13 -6.03
N ASP A 423 13.47 -38.18 -5.34
CA ASP A 423 12.01 -38.06 -5.27
C ASP A 423 11.46 -37.56 -6.63
N ASP A 424 10.57 -38.34 -7.27
CA ASP A 424 9.90 -37.95 -8.54
C ASP A 424 9.11 -36.63 -8.44
N VAL A 425 8.85 -36.17 -7.22
CA VAL A 425 8.38 -34.81 -6.86
C VAL A 425 9.13 -33.72 -7.65
N TYR A 426 10.41 -33.94 -7.98
CA TYR A 426 11.33 -32.91 -8.48
C TYR A 426 11.73 -33.01 -9.95
N GLN A 427 11.25 -34.03 -10.68
CA GLN A 427 11.54 -34.18 -12.12
C GLN A 427 10.66 -33.29 -13.03
N ASN A 428 9.73 -32.51 -12.47
CA ASN A 428 9.11 -31.39 -13.19
C ASN A 428 10.10 -30.21 -13.26
N ALA A 429 11.08 -30.32 -14.19
CA ALA A 429 12.21 -29.41 -14.37
C ALA A 429 11.82 -27.92 -14.60
N ILE A 430 10.57 -27.65 -14.99
CA ILE A 430 10.06 -26.30 -15.24
C ILE A 430 9.91 -25.49 -13.93
N ASN A 431 9.50 -26.14 -12.83
CA ASN A 431 9.29 -25.45 -11.55
C ASN A 431 10.61 -25.27 -10.76
N MET A 432 11.56 -26.18 -10.92
CA MET A 432 12.86 -26.08 -10.23
C MET A 432 13.75 -24.96 -10.76
N LYS A 433 13.80 -24.79 -12.08
CA LYS A 433 14.58 -23.70 -12.67
C LYS A 433 14.03 -22.33 -12.26
N HIS A 434 12.71 -22.26 -12.08
CA HIS A 434 12.03 -21.06 -11.57
C HIS A 434 12.37 -20.82 -10.10
N LEU A 435 12.22 -21.83 -9.23
CA LEU A 435 12.53 -21.75 -7.80
C LEU A 435 14.03 -21.48 -7.52
N GLU A 436 14.95 -22.11 -8.26
CA GLU A 436 16.41 -21.84 -8.17
C GLU A 436 16.74 -20.39 -8.57
N THR A 437 16.02 -19.86 -9.57
CA THR A 437 16.16 -18.46 -10.02
C THR A 437 15.62 -17.50 -8.95
N GLU A 438 14.46 -17.78 -8.36
CA GLU A 438 13.86 -16.95 -7.31
C GLU A 438 14.66 -17.00 -5.99
N LEU A 439 15.31 -18.13 -5.68
CA LEU A 439 16.14 -18.27 -4.48
C LEU A 439 17.56 -17.73 -4.64
N GLY A 440 17.99 -17.40 -5.86
CA GLY A 440 19.31 -16.85 -6.17
C GLY A 440 20.47 -17.86 -6.07
N ALA A 441 20.21 -19.16 -6.27
CA ALA A 441 21.24 -20.20 -6.18
C ALA A 441 22.18 -20.16 -7.40
N SER A 442 23.48 -20.01 -7.17
CA SER A 442 24.49 -19.96 -8.25
C SER A 442 24.87 -21.36 -8.77
N ARG A 443 25.19 -21.48 -10.07
CA ARG A 443 25.55 -22.76 -10.72
C ARG A 443 26.77 -23.41 -10.07
N LEU A 444 26.62 -24.61 -9.53
CA LEU A 444 27.73 -25.54 -9.30
C LEU A 444 28.22 -26.12 -10.65
N PRO A 445 29.53 -26.35 -10.84
CA PRO A 445 30.07 -26.83 -12.10
C PRO A 445 29.78 -28.32 -12.33
N ASP A 446 29.23 -28.63 -13.49
CA ASP A 446 29.16 -29.99 -14.03
C ASP A 446 30.57 -30.50 -14.33
N LYS A 447 31.09 -31.41 -13.49
CA LYS A 447 31.97 -32.54 -13.88
C LYS A 447 32.43 -33.34 -12.65
N LEU A 448 31.94 -34.56 -12.53
CA LEU A 448 32.63 -35.65 -11.85
C LEU A 448 32.64 -36.86 -12.81
N GLU A 449 33.78 -37.12 -13.42
CA GLU A 449 34.06 -38.43 -14.03
C GLU A 449 34.61 -39.40 -12.97
N PRO A 450 34.34 -40.71 -13.09
CA PRO A 450 34.65 -41.69 -12.05
C PRO A 450 36.11 -42.11 -12.08
N ARG A 451 36.75 -42.09 -10.90
CA ARG A 451 38.11 -42.57 -10.67
C ARG A 451 38.09 -44.10 -10.52
N ALA A 452 38.57 -44.82 -11.53
CA ALA A 452 38.95 -46.22 -11.40
C ALA A 452 40.43 -46.33 -10.95
N THR A 453 40.65 -47.23 -10.02
CA THR A 453 41.91 -47.55 -9.35
C THR A 453 42.83 -48.41 -10.24
N LYS A 454 44.16 -48.15 -10.21
CA LYS A 454 45.21 -49.16 -10.08
C LYS A 454 46.62 -48.58 -9.89
N ALA A 455 47.45 -49.43 -9.29
CA ALA A 455 48.68 -49.26 -8.54
C ALA A 455 49.95 -48.92 -9.38
N PRO A 456 51.09 -48.62 -8.73
CA PRO A 456 52.15 -47.73 -9.23
C PRO A 456 53.38 -48.48 -9.77
N GLN A 457 54.21 -47.81 -10.58
CA GLN A 457 55.64 -48.14 -10.66
C GLN A 457 56.51 -47.01 -11.27
N SER A 458 57.51 -46.60 -10.48
CA SER A 458 58.94 -46.50 -10.84
C SER A 458 59.47 -45.37 -11.75
N LYS A 459 60.33 -44.56 -11.10
CA LYS A 459 61.70 -44.12 -11.46
C LYS A 459 61.93 -42.86 -12.31
N ARG A 460 62.80 -42.00 -11.71
CA ARG A 460 63.94 -41.21 -12.27
C ARG A 460 63.61 -40.20 -13.39
N SER A 461 64.17 -38.99 -13.47
CA SER A 461 65.37 -38.39 -12.88
C SER A 461 65.47 -36.89 -13.25
N THR A 462 66.27 -36.14 -12.47
CA THR A 462 67.20 -35.04 -12.85
C THR A 462 66.63 -33.71 -13.41
N SER A 463 66.75 -32.61 -12.67
CA SER A 463 67.83 -31.56 -12.75
C SER A 463 67.43 -30.41 -13.71
N ASN A 464 67.53 -29.10 -13.48
CA ASN A 464 68.50 -28.19 -12.84
C ASN A 464 67.75 -26.86 -12.51
N GLN A 465 68.01 -26.11 -11.42
CA GLN A 465 68.99 -24.99 -11.28
C GLN A 465 68.94 -23.97 -12.44
N ALA A 466 68.99 -22.64 -12.29
CA ALA A 466 69.26 -21.68 -11.21
C ALA A 466 68.76 -20.27 -11.66
N ALA A 467 68.26 -19.42 -10.77
CA ALA A 467 68.90 -18.20 -10.22
C ALA A 467 68.89 -16.90 -11.07
N SER A 468 68.18 -15.91 -10.53
CA SER A 468 68.62 -14.53 -10.17
C SER A 468 69.16 -13.52 -11.20
N SER A 469 68.57 -12.31 -11.10
CA SER A 469 69.22 -11.01 -10.81
C SER A 469 69.20 -9.86 -11.85
N ARG A 470 68.61 -8.75 -11.40
CA ARG A 470 69.08 -7.33 -11.36
C ARG A 470 69.02 -6.39 -12.59
N LEU A 471 68.41 -5.22 -12.28
CA LEU A 471 68.76 -3.80 -12.52
C LEU A 471 68.83 -3.17 -13.94
N ALA A 472 67.93 -2.17 -14.10
CA ALA A 472 68.18 -0.72 -14.25
C ALA A 472 68.40 -0.05 -15.63
N GLU A 473 68.04 1.26 -15.61
CA GLU A 473 68.35 2.38 -16.52
C GLU A 473 67.53 2.50 -17.82
N SER A 474 67.12 3.67 -18.32
CA SER A 474 67.40 5.08 -18.00
C SER A 474 66.32 6.02 -18.60
N GLN A 475 66.24 7.24 -18.08
CA GLN A 475 65.57 8.41 -18.66
C GLN A 475 66.53 9.19 -19.59
N SER A 476 66.02 10.01 -20.52
CA SER A 476 66.16 11.50 -20.49
C SER A 476 66.04 12.20 -21.85
N MET A 477 65.73 13.50 -21.76
CA MET A 477 66.08 14.65 -22.64
C MET A 477 64.85 15.39 -23.22
N PHE A 478 64.73 16.74 -23.22
CA PHE A 478 65.56 17.91 -22.84
C PHE A 478 64.60 19.16 -22.74
N ARG A 479 64.67 20.03 -21.71
CA ARG A 479 65.27 21.41 -21.65
C ARG A 479 64.64 22.50 -22.56
N ARG A 480 64.61 23.82 -22.25
CA ARG A 480 64.68 24.72 -21.05
C ARG A 480 64.63 26.19 -21.59
N SER A 481 64.62 27.18 -20.66
CA SER A 481 65.07 28.62 -20.71
C SER A 481 63.99 29.69 -20.95
N SER A 482 63.54 30.49 -19.94
CA SER A 482 64.12 31.69 -19.22
C SER A 482 63.95 33.01 -20.00
N SER A 483 63.46 34.15 -19.49
CA SER A 483 63.98 35.11 -18.47
C SER A 483 62.93 36.24 -18.21
N SER A 484 62.51 36.66 -17.00
CA SER A 484 63.04 37.63 -15.99
C SER A 484 62.68 39.14 -16.14
N ILE A 485 62.30 39.79 -14.99
CA ILE A 485 62.30 41.24 -14.61
C ILE A 485 61.06 42.08 -15.07
N ASP A 486 60.36 42.98 -14.35
CA ASP A 486 60.43 43.63 -13.01
C ASP A 486 59.03 44.14 -12.54
N GLU A 487 58.95 44.60 -11.29
CA GLU A 487 57.82 45.22 -10.56
C GLU A 487 57.26 46.54 -11.14
N SER A 488 55.94 46.81 -10.96
CA SER A 488 55.41 48.06 -10.35
C SER A 488 53.86 48.13 -10.39
N GLU A 489 53.32 48.91 -9.44
CA GLU A 489 51.90 49.12 -9.11
C GLU A 489 51.06 49.79 -10.21
N THR A 490 49.77 49.44 -10.31
CA THR A 490 48.57 50.32 -10.26
C THR A 490 47.36 49.66 -10.96
N ALA A 491 46.21 49.69 -10.29
CA ALA A 491 44.88 49.36 -10.83
C ALA A 491 44.23 50.60 -11.49
N PRO A 492 43.02 50.53 -12.08
CA PRO A 492 42.43 49.49 -12.95
C PRO A 492 41.84 50.10 -14.24
N LEU A 493 41.85 49.37 -15.37
CA LEU A 493 40.96 49.70 -16.50
C LEU A 493 40.39 48.43 -17.16
N LEU A 494 39.07 48.49 -17.35
CA LEU A 494 38.17 47.50 -17.95
C LEU A 494 38.69 46.95 -19.28
N SER A 495 38.71 45.61 -19.43
CA SER A 495 38.81 44.97 -20.74
C SER A 495 37.81 43.83 -20.91
N SER A 496 37.04 43.95 -21.97
CA SER A 496 36.13 42.98 -22.60
C SER A 496 36.68 41.55 -22.65
N SER A 497 35.98 40.62 -22.00
CA SER A 497 36.27 39.18 -22.07
C SER A 497 35.49 38.52 -23.20
N GLN A 498 36.23 37.79 -24.04
CA GLN A 498 35.75 36.96 -25.15
C GLN A 498 34.80 35.87 -24.64
N ARG A 499 33.55 35.87 -25.12
CA ARG A 499 32.60 34.77 -24.92
C ARG A 499 33.09 33.53 -25.68
N ARG A 500 33.62 32.55 -24.94
CA ARG A 500 33.63 31.16 -25.40
C ARG A 500 32.18 30.68 -25.44
N SER A 501 31.69 30.33 -26.62
CA SER A 501 30.37 29.70 -26.77
C SER A 501 30.39 28.33 -26.07
N GLU A 502 29.58 28.18 -25.04
CA GLU A 502 29.35 26.87 -24.41
C GLU A 502 28.76 25.88 -25.44
N PRO A 503 29.16 24.60 -25.38
CA PRO A 503 28.61 23.57 -26.25
C PRO A 503 27.10 23.42 -25.96
N LYS A 504 26.28 23.65 -26.99
CA LYS A 504 24.83 23.42 -26.90
C LYS A 504 24.58 21.96 -26.49
N PRO A 505 23.77 21.69 -25.45
CA PRO A 505 23.41 20.33 -25.07
C PRO A 505 22.61 19.70 -26.22
N VAL A 506 23.16 18.63 -26.81
CA VAL A 506 22.51 17.85 -27.86
C VAL A 506 21.55 16.88 -27.20
N THR A 507 20.29 17.26 -27.04
CA THR A 507 19.22 16.35 -26.61
C THR A 507 18.69 15.61 -27.84
N HIS A 508 19.18 14.39 -28.08
CA HIS A 508 18.63 13.53 -29.12
C HIS A 508 17.30 12.95 -28.62
N ALA A 509 16.18 13.60 -28.97
CA ALA A 509 14.88 12.95 -28.86
C ALA A 509 14.93 11.62 -29.63
N PRO A 510 14.44 10.50 -29.06
CA PRO A 510 14.46 9.21 -29.73
C PRO A 510 13.70 9.33 -31.06
N LYS A 511 14.29 8.78 -32.14
CA LYS A 511 13.65 8.77 -33.45
C LYS A 511 12.28 8.08 -33.34
N PRO A 512 11.19 8.68 -33.87
CA PRO A 512 9.88 8.03 -33.89
C PRO A 512 9.92 6.68 -34.59
N LEU A 513 9.04 5.76 -34.19
CA LEU A 513 8.86 4.49 -34.90
C LEU A 513 8.43 4.75 -36.36
N SER A 514 8.80 3.86 -37.26
CA SER A 514 8.42 3.93 -38.68
C SER A 514 6.89 3.90 -38.86
N GLN A 515 6.17 3.11 -38.05
CA GLN A 515 4.71 3.11 -38.01
C GLN A 515 4.16 4.47 -37.54
N THR A 516 4.72 5.06 -36.46
CA THR A 516 4.36 6.40 -35.98
C THR A 516 4.52 7.44 -37.08
N THR A 517 5.66 7.44 -37.77
CA THR A 517 5.94 8.37 -38.87
C THR A 517 4.92 8.24 -40.01
N SER A 518 4.51 7.01 -40.32
CA SER A 518 3.48 6.72 -41.33
C SER A 518 2.11 7.23 -40.90
N LEU A 519 1.70 6.97 -39.66
CA LEU A 519 0.43 7.44 -39.11
C LEU A 519 0.38 8.97 -39.01
N ILE A 520 1.47 9.64 -38.62
CA ILE A 520 1.55 11.10 -38.59
C ILE A 520 1.45 11.70 -40.00
N ARG A 521 1.98 11.03 -41.01
CA ARG A 521 1.83 11.47 -42.41
C ARG A 521 0.36 11.46 -42.86
N VAL A 522 -0.40 10.45 -42.42
CA VAL A 522 -1.82 10.27 -42.79
C VAL A 522 -2.73 11.17 -41.96
N TYR A 523 -2.62 11.13 -40.64
CA TYR A 523 -3.57 11.76 -39.71
C TYR A 523 -3.05 13.05 -39.08
N GLY A 524 -1.74 13.32 -39.10
CA GLY A 524 -1.12 14.33 -38.24
C GLY A 524 -1.60 15.76 -38.49
N LYS A 525 -1.86 16.16 -39.75
CA LYS A 525 -2.43 17.48 -40.03
C LYS A 525 -3.83 17.62 -39.42
N LYS A 526 -4.69 16.63 -39.69
CA LYS A 526 -6.09 16.58 -39.27
C LYS A 526 -6.27 16.49 -37.75
N LEU A 527 -5.33 15.83 -37.06
CA LEU A 527 -5.29 15.81 -35.59
C LEU A 527 -4.85 17.17 -35.03
N ARG A 528 -3.84 17.82 -35.63
CA ARG A 528 -3.36 19.13 -35.14
C ARG A 528 -4.38 20.24 -35.26
N ASP A 529 -5.17 20.23 -36.33
CA ASP A 529 -6.18 21.27 -36.61
C ASP A 529 -7.61 20.85 -36.23
N GLY A 530 -7.79 19.66 -35.64
CA GLY A 530 -9.10 19.13 -35.23
C GLY A 530 -10.01 18.68 -36.39
N SER A 531 -9.59 18.82 -37.65
CA SER A 531 -10.42 18.53 -38.83
C SER A 531 -10.60 17.04 -39.16
N ILE A 532 -10.03 16.13 -38.36
CA ILE A 532 -10.22 14.69 -38.55
C ILE A 532 -11.70 14.34 -38.45
N SER A 533 -12.23 13.57 -39.40
CA SER A 533 -13.62 13.10 -39.35
C SER A 533 -13.81 11.96 -38.34
N ASP A 534 -15.04 11.74 -37.86
CA ASP A 534 -15.33 10.65 -36.93
C ASP A 534 -15.04 9.26 -37.52
N ASP A 535 -15.23 9.05 -38.83
CA ASP A 535 -14.90 7.78 -39.49
C ASP A 535 -13.39 7.53 -39.54
N GLU A 536 -12.60 8.57 -39.82
CA GLU A 536 -11.14 8.50 -39.74
C GLU A 536 -10.66 8.28 -38.31
N LEU A 537 -11.32 8.91 -37.34
CA LEU A 537 -11.02 8.76 -35.92
C LEU A 537 -11.34 7.34 -35.44
N ARG A 538 -12.49 6.77 -35.84
CA ARG A 538 -12.85 5.36 -35.61
C ARG A 538 -11.81 4.42 -36.18
N THR A 539 -11.37 4.66 -37.43
CA THR A 539 -10.32 3.88 -38.08
C THR A 539 -9.04 3.91 -37.24
N LEU A 540 -8.61 5.10 -36.82
CA LEU A 540 -7.43 5.31 -35.99
C LEU A 540 -7.55 4.63 -34.60
N LEU A 541 -8.76 4.53 -34.05
CA LEU A 541 -9.05 3.90 -32.76
C LEU A 541 -9.15 2.36 -32.81
N THR A 542 -9.13 1.74 -34.00
CA THR A 542 -9.18 0.27 -34.12
C THR A 542 -7.92 -0.39 -33.56
N GLU A 543 -8.06 -1.60 -33.01
CA GLU A 543 -6.94 -2.35 -32.41
C GLU A 543 -5.83 -2.68 -33.42
N ASP A 544 -6.16 -2.79 -34.70
CA ASP A 544 -5.22 -3.16 -35.77
C ASP A 544 -4.36 -1.99 -36.27
N THR A 545 -4.70 -0.75 -35.91
CA THR A 545 -3.93 0.44 -36.33
C THR A 545 -2.53 0.46 -35.70
N PHE A 546 -2.40 -0.02 -34.46
CA PHE A 546 -1.14 -0.06 -33.73
C PHE A 546 -0.65 -1.49 -33.55
N LYS A 547 0.30 -1.91 -34.38
CA LYS A 547 0.85 -3.27 -34.32
C LYS A 547 2.05 -3.33 -33.39
N LYS A 548 2.22 -4.48 -32.72
CA LYS A 548 3.46 -4.83 -32.02
C LYS A 548 4.53 -5.27 -33.03
N SER A 549 5.80 -5.17 -32.67
CA SER A 549 6.87 -5.80 -33.47
C SER A 549 6.75 -7.32 -33.42
N SER A 550 7.37 -7.99 -34.39
CA SER A 550 7.39 -9.46 -34.48
C SER A 550 8.10 -10.13 -33.30
N GLN A 551 9.08 -9.45 -32.70
CA GLN A 551 9.81 -9.89 -31.52
C GLN A 551 9.77 -8.79 -30.47
N PHE A 552 9.57 -9.16 -29.20
CA PHE A 552 9.66 -8.23 -28.08
C PHE A 552 10.58 -8.81 -27.00
N ASP A 553 11.53 -8.01 -26.59
CA ASP A 553 12.50 -8.26 -25.54
C ASP A 553 12.48 -7.05 -24.60
N ASN A 554 12.02 -7.27 -23.38
CA ASN A 554 11.88 -6.23 -22.37
C ASN A 554 13.22 -5.67 -21.89
N LYS A 555 14.35 -6.31 -22.22
CA LYS A 555 15.70 -5.84 -21.92
C LYS A 555 16.28 -4.93 -23.00
N LYS A 556 15.63 -4.82 -24.15
CA LYS A 556 16.07 -3.98 -25.26
C LYS A 556 15.27 -2.68 -25.31
N PRO A 557 15.88 -1.57 -25.76
CA PRO A 557 15.15 -0.32 -25.98
C PRO A 557 14.01 -0.48 -26.98
N ILE A 558 13.02 0.42 -26.87
CA ILE A 558 11.93 0.53 -27.84
C ILE A 558 12.52 0.89 -29.22
N SER A 559 12.21 0.10 -30.23
CA SER A 559 12.63 0.34 -31.63
C SER A 559 11.64 -0.28 -32.61
N ASP A 560 11.81 -0.04 -33.91
CA ASP A 560 10.95 -0.62 -34.96
C ASP A 560 10.82 -2.14 -34.88
N ASN A 561 11.87 -2.83 -34.41
CA ASN A 561 11.90 -4.29 -34.28
C ASN A 561 11.68 -4.78 -32.83
N ASN A 562 11.42 -3.88 -31.88
CA ASN A 562 11.26 -4.22 -30.46
C ASN A 562 10.30 -3.26 -29.75
N HIS A 563 8.99 -3.50 -29.84
CA HIS A 563 7.95 -2.72 -29.16
C HIS A 563 6.65 -3.52 -29.01
N ARG A 564 5.88 -3.27 -27.94
CA ARG A 564 4.50 -3.75 -27.81
C ARG A 564 3.53 -2.77 -28.47
N THR A 565 2.28 -3.16 -28.64
CA THR A 565 1.20 -2.30 -29.12
C THR A 565 1.07 -1.01 -28.30
N LEU A 566 1.10 -1.11 -26.96
CA LEU A 566 1.03 0.07 -26.08
C LEU A 566 2.24 1.00 -26.26
N ASP A 567 3.44 0.44 -26.48
CA ASP A 567 4.65 1.22 -26.72
C ASP A 567 4.53 2.01 -28.04
N ALA A 568 3.93 1.42 -29.07
CA ALA A 568 3.64 2.10 -30.34
C ALA A 568 2.61 3.24 -30.17
N MET A 569 1.52 3.01 -29.42
CA MET A 569 0.54 4.05 -29.10
C MET A 569 1.17 5.22 -28.34
N ARG A 570 1.95 4.91 -27.28
CA ARG A 570 2.70 5.89 -26.50
C ARG A 570 3.71 6.69 -27.33
N ASN A 571 4.42 6.02 -28.25
CA ASN A 571 5.34 6.68 -29.17
C ASN A 571 4.60 7.61 -30.14
N PHE A 572 3.45 7.18 -30.67
CA PHE A 572 2.62 8.03 -31.53
C PHE A 572 2.12 9.28 -30.80
N VAL A 573 1.48 9.11 -29.63
CA VAL A 573 0.97 10.21 -28.82
C VAL A 573 2.09 11.18 -28.42
N GLY A 574 3.21 10.65 -27.92
CA GLY A 574 4.36 11.48 -27.52
C GLY A 574 5.01 12.29 -28.64
N VAL A 575 4.75 11.95 -29.91
CA VAL A 575 5.24 12.71 -31.07
C VAL A 575 4.19 13.69 -31.58
N ILE A 576 2.90 13.30 -31.63
CA ILE A 576 1.85 14.15 -32.20
C ILE A 576 1.30 15.17 -31.20
N ALA A 577 1.04 14.77 -29.95
CA ALA A 577 0.30 15.58 -28.98
C ALA A 577 0.99 16.91 -28.61
N PRO A 578 2.34 17.03 -28.53
CA PRO A 578 3.00 18.32 -28.30
C PRO A 578 2.75 19.38 -29.38
N SER A 579 2.21 18.99 -30.54
CA SER A 579 1.90 19.88 -31.66
C SER A 579 0.40 20.20 -31.81
N ILE A 580 -0.44 19.71 -30.90
CA ILE A 580 -1.89 19.94 -30.86
C ILE A 580 -2.15 21.05 -29.83
N ALA A 581 -2.99 22.03 -30.17
CA ALA A 581 -3.42 23.04 -29.21
C ALA A 581 -4.21 22.38 -28.05
N PRO A 582 -4.10 22.86 -26.79
CA PRO A 582 -4.77 22.24 -25.65
C PRO A 582 -6.29 22.05 -25.86
N GLU A 583 -6.96 23.04 -26.45
CA GLU A 583 -8.41 23.01 -26.69
C GLU A 583 -8.79 21.95 -27.73
N ILE A 584 -7.96 21.80 -28.78
CA ILE A 584 -8.16 20.76 -29.81
C ILE A 584 -7.86 19.38 -29.23
N LEU A 585 -6.84 19.26 -28.37
CA LEU A 585 -6.51 18.01 -27.70
C LEU A 585 -7.66 17.54 -26.79
N HIS A 586 -8.26 18.46 -26.04
CA HIS A 586 -9.43 18.19 -25.20
C HIS A 586 -10.64 17.75 -26.03
N GLU A 587 -10.96 18.47 -27.11
CA GLU A 587 -12.05 18.10 -28.02
C GLU A 587 -11.82 16.71 -28.65
N LEU A 588 -10.59 16.43 -29.09
CA LEU A 588 -10.23 15.12 -29.64
C LEU A 588 -10.37 14.01 -28.60
N ASN A 589 -10.00 14.25 -27.34
CA ASN A 589 -10.18 13.27 -26.27
C ASN A 589 -11.65 12.99 -26.00
N ASP A 590 -12.49 14.02 -25.92
CA ASP A 590 -13.94 13.83 -25.75
C ASP A 590 -14.54 12.98 -26.88
N ARG A 591 -14.19 13.33 -28.13
CA ARG A 591 -14.62 12.58 -29.32
C ARG A 591 -14.10 11.14 -29.29
N MET A 592 -12.81 10.93 -28.97
CA MET A 592 -12.22 9.59 -28.90
C MET A 592 -12.87 8.73 -27.82
N LEU A 593 -13.15 9.28 -26.63
CA LEU A 593 -13.87 8.57 -25.57
C LEU A 593 -15.27 8.16 -26.05
N ASN A 594 -16.01 9.08 -26.67
CA ASN A 594 -17.35 8.78 -27.18
C ASN A 594 -17.36 7.76 -28.34
N LEU A 595 -16.31 7.72 -29.17
CA LEU A 595 -16.19 6.83 -30.33
C LEU A 595 -15.52 5.48 -30.03
N ALA A 596 -14.65 5.39 -29.02
CA ALA A 596 -13.89 4.18 -28.73
C ALA A 596 -14.80 3.01 -28.37
N ASP A 597 -14.55 1.81 -28.92
CA ASP A 597 -15.17 0.56 -28.46
C ASP A 597 -16.72 0.59 -28.39
N GLN A 598 -17.42 1.20 -29.35
CA GLN A 598 -18.89 1.26 -29.34
C GLN A 598 -19.56 -0.13 -29.33
N ASP A 599 -18.86 -1.17 -29.81
CA ASP A 599 -19.38 -2.54 -29.91
C ASP A 599 -18.97 -3.47 -28.75
N LYS A 600 -18.22 -2.97 -27.76
CA LYS A 600 -17.71 -3.81 -26.67
C LYS A 600 -18.53 -3.66 -25.39
N LEU A 601 -18.60 -4.75 -24.62
CA LEU A 601 -19.29 -4.80 -23.34
C LEU A 601 -18.76 -3.72 -22.38
N PRO A 602 -19.63 -3.11 -21.54
CA PRO A 602 -19.26 -2.10 -20.54
C PRO A 602 -18.00 -2.44 -19.72
N LYS A 603 -17.82 -3.72 -19.39
CA LYS A 603 -16.71 -4.22 -18.58
C LYS A 603 -15.33 -4.15 -19.25
N THR A 604 -15.25 -3.91 -20.56
CA THR A 604 -13.97 -3.91 -21.30
C THR A 604 -13.53 -2.53 -21.78
N TYR A 605 -14.43 -1.54 -21.71
CA TYR A 605 -14.18 -0.18 -22.16
C TYR A 605 -12.97 0.41 -21.43
N LEU A 606 -11.97 0.86 -22.21
CA LEU A 606 -10.68 1.42 -21.75
C LEU A 606 -9.85 0.52 -20.80
N ARG A 607 -10.26 -0.73 -20.53
CA ARG A 607 -9.43 -1.66 -19.75
C ARG A 607 -8.25 -2.18 -20.57
N ASN A 608 -8.49 -2.45 -21.84
CA ASN A 608 -7.44 -2.84 -22.79
C ASN A 608 -6.56 -1.65 -23.19
N ASN A 609 -5.45 -1.93 -23.87
CA ASN A 609 -4.60 -0.89 -24.44
C ASN A 609 -5.34 -0.25 -25.62
N SER A 610 -5.68 1.03 -25.50
CA SER A 610 -6.36 1.80 -26.55
C SER A 610 -5.69 3.16 -26.72
N LEU A 611 -5.80 3.73 -27.92
CA LEU A 611 -5.27 5.08 -28.20
C LEU A 611 -5.98 6.14 -27.36
N ALA A 612 -7.31 6.05 -27.19
CA ALA A 612 -8.09 6.97 -26.35
C ALA A 612 -7.55 7.03 -24.91
N LYS A 613 -7.19 5.88 -24.33
CA LYS A 613 -6.60 5.81 -22.99
C LYS A 613 -5.25 6.54 -22.91
N VAL A 614 -4.42 6.38 -23.94
CA VAL A 614 -3.08 6.99 -23.97
C VAL A 614 -3.16 8.50 -24.23
N MET A 615 -4.09 8.96 -25.08
CA MET A 615 -4.34 10.38 -25.30
C MET A 615 -4.88 11.07 -24.04
N LEU A 616 -5.89 10.48 -23.38
CA LEU A 616 -6.41 10.97 -22.09
C LEU A 616 -5.31 11.04 -21.02
N ALA A 617 -4.42 10.05 -20.96
CA ALA A 617 -3.29 10.07 -20.04
C ALA A 617 -2.27 11.17 -20.35
N TYR A 618 -2.04 11.50 -21.63
CA TYR A 618 -1.19 12.62 -22.02
C TYR A 618 -1.81 13.95 -21.57
N GLU A 619 -3.11 14.14 -21.81
CA GLU A 619 -3.82 15.33 -21.34
C GLU A 619 -3.84 15.41 -19.81
N THR A 620 -4.11 14.31 -19.10
CA THR A 620 -4.08 14.25 -17.63
C THR A 620 -2.72 14.68 -17.08
N PHE A 621 -1.63 14.35 -17.77
CA PHE A 621 -0.28 14.76 -17.38
C PHE A 621 0.01 16.24 -17.64
N HIS A 622 -0.36 16.77 -18.81
CA HIS A 622 0.01 18.12 -19.25
C HIS A 622 -1.02 19.19 -18.90
N PHE A 623 -2.29 18.82 -18.81
CA PHE A 623 -3.45 19.70 -18.64
C PHE A 623 -4.46 19.04 -17.67
N PRO A 624 -4.08 18.78 -16.40
CA PRO A 624 -4.89 18.01 -15.46
C PRO A 624 -6.30 18.59 -15.25
N ASP A 625 -6.42 19.92 -15.18
CA ASP A 625 -7.72 20.59 -14.99
C ASP A 625 -8.66 20.39 -16.19
N SER A 626 -8.10 20.38 -17.41
CA SER A 626 -8.83 20.10 -18.65
C SER A 626 -9.26 18.63 -18.69
N ALA A 627 -8.36 17.71 -18.37
CA ALA A 627 -8.65 16.28 -18.35
C ALA A 627 -9.71 15.92 -17.29
N GLU A 628 -9.74 16.63 -16.16
CA GLU A 628 -10.71 16.42 -15.07
C GLU A 628 -12.16 16.58 -15.56
N ASP A 629 -12.39 17.48 -16.53
CA ASP A 629 -13.70 17.68 -17.15
C ASP A 629 -14.23 16.39 -17.80
N HIS A 630 -13.38 15.58 -18.44
CA HIS A 630 -13.81 14.31 -19.02
C HIS A 630 -14.35 13.35 -17.96
N TYR A 631 -13.73 13.25 -16.78
CA TYR A 631 -14.20 12.34 -15.74
C TYR A 631 -15.53 12.81 -15.12
N ARG A 632 -15.76 14.12 -15.07
CA ARG A 632 -16.99 14.71 -14.53
C ARG A 632 -18.13 14.69 -15.53
N ASN A 633 -17.85 15.13 -16.76
CA ASN A 633 -18.86 15.58 -17.71
C ASN A 633 -18.96 14.72 -18.97
N ASN A 634 -17.98 13.85 -19.27
CA ASN A 634 -18.10 12.95 -20.42
C ASN A 634 -19.23 11.94 -20.18
N LYS A 635 -20.28 12.04 -21.00
CA LYS A 635 -21.51 11.21 -20.90
C LYS A 635 -21.21 9.72 -20.89
N ARG A 636 -20.22 9.27 -21.67
CA ARG A 636 -19.91 7.84 -21.77
C ARG A 636 -19.18 7.34 -20.55
N LEU A 637 -18.21 8.09 -20.04
CA LEU A 637 -17.52 7.74 -18.78
C LEU A 637 -18.50 7.71 -17.62
N SER A 638 -19.39 8.70 -17.49
CA SER A 638 -20.40 8.72 -16.42
C SER A 638 -21.47 7.63 -16.54
N THR A 639 -21.75 7.13 -17.75
CA THR A 639 -22.65 5.99 -17.96
C THR A 639 -22.00 4.65 -17.59
N LEU A 640 -20.70 4.51 -17.85
CA LEU A 640 -19.98 3.24 -17.71
C LEU A 640 -19.28 3.05 -16.37
N PHE A 641 -18.96 4.15 -15.69
CA PHE A 641 -18.26 4.14 -14.41
C PHE A 641 -19.02 5.00 -13.40
N THR A 642 -19.31 4.40 -12.25
CA THR A 642 -19.66 5.15 -11.04
C THR A 642 -18.52 6.08 -10.63
N ASP A 643 -18.78 7.13 -9.84
CA ASP A 643 -17.71 8.05 -9.42
C ASP A 643 -16.57 7.33 -8.68
N ARG A 644 -16.88 6.27 -7.93
CA ARG A 644 -15.87 5.38 -7.32
C ARG A 644 -15.04 4.62 -8.34
N GLU A 645 -15.68 4.05 -9.35
CA GLU A 645 -14.97 3.35 -10.42
C GLU A 645 -14.13 4.30 -11.26
N LYS A 646 -14.48 5.59 -11.36
CA LYS A 646 -13.66 6.60 -12.03
C LYS A 646 -12.34 6.86 -11.28
N ILE A 647 -12.35 6.90 -9.95
CA ILE A 647 -11.12 7.01 -9.15
C ILE A 647 -10.24 5.78 -9.40
N GLY A 648 -10.80 4.58 -9.26
CA GLY A 648 -10.06 3.34 -9.55
C GLY A 648 -9.57 3.27 -11.01
N PHE A 649 -10.34 3.80 -11.96
CA PHE A 649 -9.96 3.92 -13.37
C PHE A 649 -8.76 4.87 -13.56
N GLN A 650 -8.79 6.05 -12.93
CA GLN A 650 -7.68 7.00 -12.96
C GLN A 650 -6.40 6.38 -12.39
N GLU A 651 -6.48 5.77 -11.21
CA GLU A 651 -5.32 5.21 -10.50
C GLU A 651 -4.74 3.98 -11.20
N THR A 652 -5.58 3.06 -11.68
CA THR A 652 -5.09 1.76 -12.18
C THR A 652 -4.90 1.71 -13.69
N LEU A 653 -5.69 2.45 -14.47
CA LEU A 653 -5.70 2.36 -15.93
C LEU A 653 -5.04 3.56 -16.61
N ILE A 654 -5.21 4.76 -16.05
CA ILE A 654 -4.64 5.99 -16.61
C ILE A 654 -3.24 6.27 -16.06
N SER A 655 -3.06 6.17 -14.74
CA SER A 655 -1.79 6.49 -14.05
C SER A 655 -0.55 5.85 -14.67
N PRO A 656 -0.54 4.55 -15.07
CA PRO A 656 0.64 3.95 -15.69
C PRO A 656 1.07 4.61 -17.02
N ASN A 657 0.14 5.28 -17.72
CA ASN A 657 0.44 6.05 -18.93
C ASN A 657 0.84 7.50 -18.60
N VAL A 658 0.22 8.11 -17.60
CA VAL A 658 0.63 9.42 -17.06
C VAL A 658 2.10 9.36 -16.61
N GLU A 659 2.45 8.31 -15.86
CA GLU A 659 3.81 8.10 -15.35
C GLU A 659 4.82 7.87 -16.48
N TYR A 660 4.40 7.20 -17.56
CA TYR A 660 5.21 7.08 -18.77
C TYR A 660 5.51 8.46 -19.38
N PHE A 661 4.51 9.33 -19.57
CA PHE A 661 4.73 10.66 -20.14
C PHE A 661 5.55 11.56 -19.21
N SER A 662 5.30 11.48 -17.90
CA SER A 662 6.14 12.10 -16.88
C SER A 662 7.60 11.68 -17.04
N LEU A 663 7.88 10.38 -17.16
CA LEU A 663 9.25 9.89 -17.37
C LEU A 663 9.87 10.37 -18.68
N GLN A 664 9.11 10.39 -19.79
CA GLN A 664 9.63 10.90 -21.07
C GLN A 664 9.96 12.40 -20.99
N ASN A 665 9.14 13.18 -20.28
CA ASN A 665 9.43 14.58 -20.04
C ASN A 665 10.72 14.73 -19.20
N MET A 666 10.91 13.89 -18.19
CA MET A 666 12.14 13.87 -17.40
C MET A 666 13.38 13.52 -18.20
N LYS A 667 13.27 12.64 -19.21
CA LYS A 667 14.41 12.26 -20.09
C LYS A 667 14.99 13.43 -20.89
N ARG A 668 14.24 14.54 -21.06
CA ARG A 668 14.73 15.77 -21.68
C ARG A 668 15.81 16.47 -20.85
N PHE A 669 15.70 16.38 -19.52
CA PHE A 669 16.62 17.00 -18.57
C PHE A 669 17.65 15.98 -18.06
N TYR A 670 17.20 14.76 -17.77
CA TYR A 670 18.00 13.70 -17.18
C TYR A 670 17.99 12.48 -18.09
N THR A 671 19.01 12.33 -18.93
CA THR A 671 19.13 11.25 -19.92
C THR A 671 19.06 9.84 -19.30
N HIS A 672 19.35 9.72 -18.01
CA HIS A 672 19.31 8.46 -17.27
C HIS A 672 18.04 8.31 -16.42
N ALA A 673 16.98 9.08 -16.72
CA ALA A 673 15.72 8.93 -16.02
C ALA A 673 15.19 7.50 -16.16
N ALA A 674 14.96 6.87 -15.03
CA ALA A 674 14.52 5.48 -14.91
C ALA A 674 13.24 5.40 -14.08
N ASP A 675 12.41 4.42 -14.41
CA ASP A 675 11.18 4.09 -13.69
C ASP A 675 11.45 2.86 -12.81
N TRP A 676 10.79 2.79 -11.66
CA TRP A 676 10.86 1.67 -10.74
C TRP A 676 10.35 0.37 -11.38
N LEU A 677 9.36 0.46 -12.28
CA LEU A 677 8.82 -0.70 -13.01
C LEU A 677 9.78 -1.26 -14.06
N ASN A 678 10.75 -0.47 -14.50
CA ASN A 678 11.73 -0.90 -15.49
C ASN A 678 13.12 -0.42 -15.06
N PRO A 679 13.71 -1.08 -14.04
CA PRO A 679 14.94 -0.66 -13.38
C PRO A 679 16.15 -1.03 -14.24
N SER A 680 16.14 -0.63 -15.51
CA SER A 680 17.33 -0.56 -16.35
C SER A 680 18.28 0.53 -15.82
N ASN A 681 18.60 0.46 -14.52
CA ASN A 681 19.55 1.28 -13.82
C ASN A 681 20.92 0.97 -14.41
N ARG A 682 21.70 2.01 -14.62
CA ARG A 682 23.12 1.82 -14.87
C ARG A 682 23.73 1.15 -13.65
N THR A 683 24.71 0.28 -13.87
CA THR A 683 25.53 -0.23 -12.78
C THR A 683 26.40 0.89 -12.25
N HIS A 684 26.35 1.12 -10.94
CA HIS A 684 27.10 2.18 -10.27
C HIS A 684 28.11 1.58 -9.30
N SER A 685 29.26 2.25 -9.13
CA SER A 685 30.22 1.87 -8.08
C SER A 685 29.71 2.21 -6.69
N PHE A 686 28.90 3.28 -6.59
CA PHE A 686 28.25 3.71 -5.37
C PHE A 686 26.83 4.16 -5.70
N GLU A 687 25.89 3.24 -5.61
CA GLU A 687 24.49 3.52 -5.88
C GLU A 687 23.94 4.59 -4.90
N ALA A 688 23.07 5.48 -5.40
CA ALA A 688 22.37 6.41 -4.54
C ALA A 688 21.33 5.64 -3.72
N ASN A 689 21.19 5.97 -2.43
CA ASN A 689 20.28 5.28 -1.52
C ASN A 689 19.39 6.28 -0.79
N GLY A 690 18.15 5.86 -0.50
CA GLY A 690 17.10 6.69 0.08
C GLY A 690 16.96 6.58 1.60
N ASP A 691 17.73 5.74 2.30
CA ASP A 691 17.55 5.44 3.74
C ASP A 691 17.42 6.67 4.66
N HIS A 692 18.09 7.79 4.33
CA HIS A 692 18.06 9.04 5.09
C HIS A 692 17.03 10.06 4.59
N LEU A 693 16.26 9.70 3.56
CA LEU A 693 15.23 10.55 2.94
C LEU A 693 13.84 10.22 3.49
N LYS A 694 12.83 10.97 3.02
CA LYS A 694 11.41 10.72 3.32
C LYS A 694 11.02 9.28 2.99
N LYS A 695 10.04 8.72 3.73
CA LYS A 695 9.59 7.32 3.65
C LYS A 695 9.29 6.88 2.20
N GLU A 696 8.62 7.73 1.43
CA GLU A 696 8.29 7.49 0.02
C GLU A 696 9.49 7.34 -0.93
N LEU A 697 10.68 7.83 -0.54
CA LEU A 697 11.90 7.73 -1.34
C LEU A 697 12.83 6.60 -0.90
N GLN A 698 12.59 5.99 0.27
CA GLN A 698 13.46 4.95 0.84
C GLN A 698 13.49 3.66 0.02
N GLU A 699 12.41 3.38 -0.73
CA GLU A 699 12.30 2.19 -1.57
C GLU A 699 13.11 2.30 -2.88
N PHE A 700 13.51 3.51 -3.27
CA PHE A 700 14.22 3.74 -4.52
C PHE A 700 15.73 3.77 -4.34
N LYS A 701 16.44 3.28 -5.36
CA LYS A 701 17.90 3.32 -5.44
C LYS A 701 18.38 3.78 -6.81
N GLY A 702 19.61 4.28 -6.86
CA GLY A 702 20.33 4.56 -8.10
C GLY A 702 19.68 5.66 -8.95
N ASP A 703 19.54 5.38 -10.25
CA ASP A 703 18.93 6.30 -11.21
C ASP A 703 17.43 6.50 -10.96
N ALA A 704 16.71 5.47 -10.53
CA ALA A 704 15.30 5.56 -10.16
C ALA A 704 15.09 6.55 -9.00
N LEU A 705 15.89 6.46 -7.93
CA LEU A 705 15.82 7.40 -6.81
C LEU A 705 16.04 8.85 -7.26
N LYS A 706 17.08 9.10 -8.05
CA LYS A 706 17.37 10.43 -8.56
C LYS A 706 16.27 10.95 -9.48
N THR A 707 15.64 10.05 -10.24
CA THR A 707 14.49 10.40 -11.09
C THR A 707 13.29 10.81 -10.24
N SER A 708 12.96 10.07 -9.20
CA SER A 708 11.87 10.39 -8.27
C SER A 708 12.10 11.73 -7.57
N ILE A 709 13.32 11.98 -7.07
CA ILE A 709 13.69 13.27 -6.49
C ILE A 709 13.52 14.41 -7.51
N LEU A 710 14.06 14.25 -8.73
CA LEU A 710 13.96 15.28 -9.77
C LEU A 710 12.52 15.54 -10.21
N LYS A 711 11.64 14.52 -10.21
CA LYS A 711 10.21 14.70 -10.48
C LYS A 711 9.54 15.55 -9.39
N SER A 712 9.83 15.26 -8.12
CA SER A 712 9.30 16.07 -7.01
C SER A 712 9.79 17.51 -7.09
N PHE A 713 11.09 17.71 -7.35
CA PHE A 713 11.66 19.05 -7.50
C PHE A 713 11.02 19.78 -8.67
N LYS A 714 10.85 19.12 -9.83
CA LYS A 714 10.19 19.73 -10.99
C LYS A 714 8.76 20.18 -10.66
N LYS A 715 7.98 19.36 -9.96
CA LYS A 715 6.62 19.73 -9.54
C LYS A 715 6.61 20.99 -8.68
N GLU A 716 7.54 21.11 -7.73
CA GLU A 716 7.67 22.31 -6.91
C GLU A 716 8.08 23.54 -7.74
N LEU A 717 8.99 23.39 -8.71
CA LEU A 717 9.36 24.49 -9.62
C LEU A 717 8.22 24.90 -10.56
N ASP A 718 7.43 23.94 -11.05
CA ASP A 718 6.32 24.21 -11.97
C ASP A 718 5.20 25.02 -11.31
N ASN A 719 5.03 24.88 -9.99
CA ASN A 719 4.09 25.64 -9.16
C ASN A 719 4.53 27.07 -8.84
N CYS A 720 5.75 27.47 -9.23
CA CYS A 720 6.20 28.84 -8.98
C CYS A 720 5.56 29.81 -9.98
N ASP A 721 4.94 30.88 -9.46
CA ASP A 721 4.22 31.89 -10.25
C ASP A 721 5.03 33.18 -10.49
N SER A 722 6.20 33.29 -9.86
CA SER A 722 7.07 34.48 -9.98
C SER A 722 8.55 34.13 -9.89
N THR A 723 9.41 35.02 -10.40
CA THR A 723 10.87 34.85 -10.33
C THR A 723 11.39 34.82 -8.88
N ASP A 724 10.76 35.55 -7.97
CA ASP A 724 11.20 35.60 -6.57
C ASP A 724 10.80 34.31 -5.82
N ASP A 725 9.58 33.81 -6.05
CA ASP A 725 9.14 32.50 -5.56
C ASP A 725 10.03 31.36 -6.10
N LEU A 726 10.40 31.40 -7.39
CA LEU A 726 11.34 30.44 -7.97
C LEU A 726 12.70 30.47 -7.26
N LYS A 727 13.25 31.65 -6.95
CA LYS A 727 14.54 31.76 -6.24
C LYS A 727 14.46 31.22 -4.81
N GLU A 728 13.38 31.52 -4.09
CA GLU A 728 13.15 31.02 -2.75
C GLU A 728 13.04 29.48 -2.76
N THR A 729 12.21 28.95 -3.66
CA THR A 729 12.03 27.51 -3.84
C THR A 729 13.35 26.82 -4.22
N VAL A 730 14.13 27.37 -5.15
CA VAL A 730 15.45 26.81 -5.51
C VAL A 730 16.42 26.82 -4.33
N THR A 731 16.41 27.88 -3.51
CA THR A 731 17.26 27.98 -2.33
C THR A 731 16.90 26.90 -1.32
N ARG A 732 15.62 26.79 -0.98
CA ARG A 732 15.08 25.76 -0.08
C ARG A 732 15.39 24.34 -0.59
N LEU A 733 15.15 24.07 -1.87
CA LEU A 733 15.42 22.76 -2.47
C LEU A 733 16.90 22.37 -2.40
N LYS A 734 17.83 23.33 -2.55
CA LYS A 734 19.28 23.06 -2.46
C LYS A 734 19.75 22.70 -1.05
N GLU A 735 18.98 23.05 -0.02
CA GLU A 735 19.32 22.77 1.38
C GLU A 735 18.87 21.37 1.82
N THR A 736 18.01 20.70 1.06
CA THR A 736 17.45 19.39 1.42
C THR A 736 18.43 18.24 1.22
N ASP A 737 18.17 17.13 1.91
CA ASP A 737 18.96 15.91 1.78
C ASP A 737 18.73 15.21 0.43
N GLU A 738 17.57 15.44 -0.19
CA GLU A 738 17.26 15.02 -1.55
C GLU A 738 18.22 15.69 -2.55
N TYR A 739 18.48 16.99 -2.44
CA TYR A 739 19.45 17.67 -3.31
C TYR A 739 20.88 17.19 -3.05
N LYS A 740 21.27 16.96 -1.79
CA LYS A 740 22.57 16.34 -1.47
C LYS A 740 22.72 14.96 -2.12
N THR A 741 21.63 14.20 -2.21
CA THR A 741 21.58 12.92 -2.92
C THR A 741 21.76 13.08 -4.42
N LEU A 742 21.15 14.09 -5.04
CA LEU A 742 21.40 14.44 -6.45
C LEU A 742 22.86 14.86 -6.69
N ALA A 743 23.44 15.65 -5.79
CA ALA A 743 24.80 16.17 -5.87
C ALA A 743 25.87 15.09 -5.63
N THR A 744 25.52 14.00 -4.95
CA THR A 744 26.43 12.89 -4.71
C THR A 744 26.69 12.09 -6.00
N GLY A 745 27.96 12.07 -6.43
CA GLY A 745 28.40 11.26 -7.56
C GLY A 745 28.22 9.76 -7.30
N GLN A 746 27.80 9.00 -8.30
CA GLN A 746 27.62 7.53 -8.19
C GLN A 746 28.84 6.73 -8.72
N ASP A 747 29.81 7.42 -9.31
CA ASP A 747 31.05 6.85 -9.82
C ASP A 747 32.27 7.40 -9.06
N ARG A 748 33.32 6.58 -8.96
CA ARG A 748 34.57 6.94 -8.25
C ARG A 748 35.18 8.24 -8.76
N THR A 749 35.26 8.42 -10.07
CA THR A 749 35.85 9.60 -10.71
C THR A 749 35.07 10.87 -10.38
N THR A 750 33.73 10.82 -10.45
CA THR A 750 32.85 11.95 -10.13
C THR A 750 32.96 12.34 -8.66
N ARG A 751 33.07 11.37 -7.73
CA ARG A 751 33.27 11.64 -6.30
C ARG A 751 34.63 12.25 -6.00
N ILE A 752 35.70 11.72 -6.58
CA ILE A 752 37.08 12.18 -6.33
C ILE A 752 37.30 13.60 -6.86
N LEU A 753 36.72 13.92 -8.01
CA LEU A 753 36.93 15.21 -8.68
C LEU A 753 35.88 16.27 -8.35
N GLY A 754 34.88 15.96 -7.51
CA GLY A 754 33.81 16.90 -7.15
C GLY A 754 33.02 17.43 -8.35
N LEU A 755 32.89 16.63 -9.42
CA LEU A 755 32.21 17.06 -10.65
C LEU A 755 30.70 17.15 -10.43
N LYS A 756 30.07 18.19 -10.98
CA LYS A 756 28.60 18.29 -11.02
C LYS A 756 28.02 17.05 -11.70
N THR A 757 27.12 16.37 -10.99
CA THR A 757 26.44 15.17 -11.49
C THR A 757 25.47 15.52 -12.62
N SER A 758 25.12 14.53 -13.44
CA SER A 758 24.09 14.69 -14.48
C SER A 758 22.73 15.06 -13.90
N SER A 759 22.41 14.60 -12.69
CA SER A 759 21.18 14.97 -11.98
C SER A 759 21.16 16.43 -11.51
N VAL A 760 22.28 16.97 -11.01
CA VAL A 760 22.36 18.41 -10.69
C VAL A 760 22.23 19.26 -11.94
N LYS A 761 22.89 18.86 -13.04
CA LYS A 761 22.74 19.55 -14.33
C LYS A 761 21.29 19.51 -14.83
N ALA A 762 20.59 18.40 -14.66
CA ALA A 762 19.17 18.28 -15.00
C ALA A 762 18.31 19.26 -14.19
N PHE A 763 18.55 19.34 -12.87
CA PHE A 763 17.86 20.31 -12.00
C PHE A 763 18.14 21.76 -12.42
N GLU A 764 19.38 22.12 -12.70
CA GLU A 764 19.76 23.46 -13.20
C GLU A 764 19.07 23.78 -14.55
N GLN A 765 18.92 22.80 -15.43
CA GLN A 765 18.18 22.97 -16.68
C GLN A 765 16.68 23.18 -16.47
N MET A 766 16.06 22.50 -15.50
CA MET A 766 14.65 22.71 -15.14
C MET A 766 14.43 24.13 -14.61
N ILE A 767 15.34 24.62 -13.76
CA ILE A 767 15.31 26.01 -13.27
C ILE A 767 15.38 26.98 -14.44
N ALA A 768 16.34 26.81 -15.35
CA ALA A 768 16.50 27.68 -16.51
C ALA A 768 15.29 27.68 -17.46
N GLU A 769 14.62 26.53 -17.61
CA GLU A 769 13.37 26.44 -18.39
C GLU A 769 12.24 27.23 -17.72
N LYS A 770 12.07 27.09 -16.40
CA LYS A 770 11.05 27.82 -15.64
C LYS A 770 11.35 29.32 -15.55
N GLU A 771 12.61 29.73 -15.40
CA GLU A 771 13.02 31.14 -15.46
C GLU A 771 12.58 31.78 -16.79
N LYS A 772 12.81 31.07 -17.90
CA LYS A 772 12.43 31.53 -19.25
C LYS A 772 10.91 31.59 -19.46
N GLU A 773 10.15 30.75 -18.78
CA GLU A 773 8.67 30.75 -18.78
C GLU A 773 8.12 31.96 -18.01
N LEU A 774 8.71 32.27 -16.86
CA LEU A 774 8.32 33.38 -15.99
C LEU A 774 8.78 34.76 -16.50
N GLU A 775 9.69 34.81 -17.47
CA GLU A 775 10.07 36.07 -18.13
C GLU A 775 8.85 36.73 -18.79
N PRO A 776 8.49 37.97 -18.41
CA PRO A 776 7.30 38.62 -18.92
C PRO A 776 7.36 38.74 -20.45
N ALA A 777 6.29 38.31 -21.13
CA ALA A 777 6.19 38.26 -22.59
C ALA A 777 6.50 39.61 -23.29
N ASN A 778 6.43 40.73 -22.57
CA ASN A 778 6.75 42.07 -23.06
C ASN A 778 8.25 42.31 -23.33
N SER A 779 9.16 41.52 -22.75
CA SER A 779 10.61 41.62 -23.04
C SER A 779 10.98 41.16 -24.46
N LYS A 780 10.21 40.23 -25.04
CA LYS A 780 10.47 39.64 -26.38
C LYS A 780 9.93 40.45 -27.55
N ARG A 781 9.18 41.53 -27.32
CA ARG A 781 8.65 42.41 -28.39
C ARG A 781 9.52 43.65 -28.65
N LEU A 782 10.58 43.87 -27.88
CA LEU A 782 11.46 45.05 -27.96
C LEU A 782 12.85 44.78 -28.59
N ASN A 783 13.09 43.56 -29.08
CA ASN A 783 14.24 43.19 -29.93
C ASN A 783 13.70 42.64 -31.26
#